data_AF-A0AA38U3S5-F1
#
_entry.id   AF-A0AA38U3S5-F1
#
_cell.length_a   1.000
_cell.length_b   1.000
_cell.length_c   1.000
_cell.angle_alpha   90.00
_cell.angle_beta   90.00
_cell.angle_gamma   90.00
#
_symmetry.space_group_name_H-M   'P 1'
#
loop_
_entity.id
_entity.type
_entity.pdbx_description
1 polymer ?
#
loop_
_entity_poly.entity_id
_entity_poly.type
_entity_poly.pdbx_seq_one_letter_code
_entity_poly.pdbx_strand_id
1 'polypeptide(L)'
;MLRSRKNSMASTSAVEPSSTMEETRNWLEMPREIMGGMILQRLNVVEILTSVQKVCTTWRRICKDPAMWKVIDMHHCFDARYDIEKLTKQAVSRSHGELIDITLDGFVTDNLLGYILHSSKLNSLRLTNASMITGLGLILALTGLPHLETLQLYGIIIVTPEHIKVMGQICPQLKSFKMKIRFTGCDVAYATAIANSMPALCHLQLVGIAITNNILQVILHGCLHLESLDLHHCFYLNLDGNLMNDYDWVVCCVRISWFIKSWERRSVEGKEAALINLKAQASSLDLKAESSGLSSEEMQARMLDLKILDLEKSTNLNLKQRCRLKWAVSGDENSKLFHRVINNNRRRNFIHGISVNGVWSTDPVLIKETAFDYFSRKFDCNSVNRPSFRSTKFKVLSDTQRSFLEDEILELEVKNAVWDCGGDKSPGPDGYTFEFLKSFWSVIKSDLLKAIHHFELNAYIDPGCNSSFISLIPKMTFAEYRPISLIGCFYKVVAKILSNRLKNVIDSIIGREQTAFIKNRNILDGPLIISEIISWAKASKRKTMILKVDFEKAFDSLSWEFMDDILGQMGFGLKWRSWIKGCLNSASMSVLINGSPTAEFLPKKGVRQGDPLAPFLFIIAAEGLNVAMQEAKEKGVFHGVKLPNNGPILSNLHYADDAIFVGEWSSSNACNLARILRCFHLSSGLKVNFRKSSIVGIGVNDSEISSLAYLLNCKVGSLPLTYLGLPIGARMNKAELWGPVINKFLNKLSNWKSSLLSFGGRLTLCKSVLSNLSLYYFSLFKAPANILKSLESTRSKFFWGRKDNEKKITWIAWSKIIASKERGGLGIGSLKAQNLALLCKWWWCFSSENISLWKHVIQSLHGSDGGIGSSRKFGNFPGIWRSILKIQEGMNEANLRLDSLFQYPSISAMLDRKECSWALDPSGQFSVASLR
;
A
#
# COMPACT_ATOMS: atom_id res chain seq x y z
N MET A 1 5.94 -61.41 33.14
CA MET A 1 4.85 -61.80 34.07
C MET A 1 3.54 -61.34 33.45
N LEU A 2 2.81 -62.27 32.81
CA LEU A 2 1.56 -62.87 33.33
C LEU A 2 0.43 -61.82 33.38
N ARG A 3 -0.68 -61.90 32.66
CA ARG A 3 -1.38 -62.94 31.86
C ARG A 3 -2.23 -62.19 30.81
N SER A 4 -2.32 -62.62 29.54
CA SER A 4 -3.20 -63.71 29.04
C SER A 4 -4.66 -63.39 29.34
N ARG A 5 -5.64 -63.35 28.43
CA ARG A 5 -6.03 -64.17 27.26
C ARG A 5 -7.44 -63.62 26.89
N LYS A 6 -8.09 -63.76 25.74
CA LYS A 6 -8.12 -64.78 24.68
C LYS A 6 -9.10 -64.24 23.61
N ASN A 7 -8.83 -64.53 22.33
CA ASN A 7 -9.70 -65.12 21.29
C ASN A 7 -11.11 -64.53 21.04
N SER A 8 -11.66 -64.43 19.83
CA SER A 8 -11.41 -65.14 18.57
C SER A 8 -12.06 -64.42 17.39
N MET A 9 -11.55 -64.76 16.21
CA MET A 9 -12.08 -64.58 14.85
C MET A 9 -13.61 -64.61 14.69
N ALA A 10 -14.13 -63.73 13.82
CA ALA A 10 -15.04 -64.11 12.74
C ALA A 10 -15.08 -63.02 11.67
N SER A 11 -14.79 -63.43 10.43
CA SER A 11 -14.91 -62.66 9.21
C SER A 11 -16.34 -62.63 8.68
N THR A 12 -16.61 -61.65 7.81
CA THR A 12 -17.73 -61.49 6.84
C THR A 12 -19.01 -60.78 7.30
N SER A 13 -19.19 -59.53 6.84
CA SER A 13 -20.20 -59.16 5.83
C SER A 13 -20.31 -57.64 5.71
N ALA A 14 -20.58 -57.16 4.50
CA ALA A 14 -20.70 -55.76 4.16
C ALA A 14 -21.88 -55.08 4.88
N VAL A 15 -21.65 -53.87 5.40
CA VAL A 15 -22.71 -52.91 5.75
C VAL A 15 -22.35 -51.56 5.14
N GLU A 16 -23.31 -51.03 4.39
CA GLU A 16 -23.38 -49.73 3.75
C GLU A 16 -23.12 -48.54 4.69
N PRO A 17 -22.77 -47.35 4.14
CA PRO A 17 -22.29 -46.23 4.92
C PRO A 17 -23.40 -45.62 5.80
N SER A 18 -23.18 -45.55 7.10
CA SER A 18 -23.94 -44.65 7.96
C SER A 18 -23.52 -43.21 7.67
N SER A 19 -24.47 -42.45 7.11
CA SER A 19 -24.42 -41.02 6.88
C SER A 19 -24.05 -40.27 8.17
N THR A 20 -22.80 -39.82 8.29
CA THR A 20 -22.44 -38.80 9.28
C THR A 20 -23.02 -37.47 8.81
N MET A 21 -24.05 -37.01 9.53
CA MET A 21 -24.77 -35.77 9.30
C MET A 21 -23.82 -34.60 9.07
N GLU A 22 -24.03 -33.89 7.95
CA GLU A 22 -23.60 -32.52 7.80
C GLU A 22 -24.20 -31.68 8.94
N GLU A 23 -23.37 -31.09 9.80
CA GLU A 23 -23.82 -29.96 10.62
C GLU A 23 -24.05 -28.75 9.69
N THR A 24 -25.18 -28.77 8.99
CA THR A 24 -25.73 -27.61 8.31
C THR A 24 -25.96 -26.53 9.36
N ARG A 25 -25.36 -25.34 9.15
CA ARG A 25 -25.61 -24.15 9.97
C ARG A 25 -27.12 -23.95 10.14
N ASN A 26 -27.60 -24.10 11.37
CA ASN A 26 -29.02 -23.96 11.67
C ASN A 26 -29.40 -22.48 11.80
N TRP A 27 -29.66 -21.81 10.67
CA TRP A 27 -30.12 -20.42 10.65
C TRP A 27 -31.51 -20.22 11.32
N LEU A 28 -32.21 -21.31 11.69
CA LEU A 28 -33.48 -21.26 12.42
C LEU A 28 -33.33 -20.86 13.89
N GLU A 29 -32.13 -20.98 14.48
CA GLU A 29 -31.88 -20.69 15.90
C GLU A 29 -31.53 -19.23 16.19
N MET A 30 -31.38 -18.38 15.17
CA MET A 30 -31.13 -16.96 15.41
C MET A 30 -32.39 -16.26 15.94
N PRO A 31 -32.31 -15.50 17.06
CA PRO A 31 -33.43 -14.74 17.59
C PRO A 31 -34.01 -13.79 16.53
N ARG A 32 -35.34 -13.77 16.41
CA ARG A 32 -36.04 -12.94 15.39
C ARG A 32 -35.69 -11.46 15.51
N GLU A 33 -35.44 -10.99 16.73
CA GLU A 33 -35.04 -9.61 17.04
C GLU A 33 -33.69 -9.23 16.41
N ILE A 34 -32.69 -10.13 16.45
CA ILE A 34 -31.37 -9.89 15.86
C ILE A 34 -31.45 -9.93 14.33
N MET A 35 -32.22 -10.88 13.78
CA MET A 35 -32.43 -10.99 12.34
C MET A 35 -33.14 -9.75 11.77
N GLY A 36 -34.28 -9.35 12.37
CA GLY A 36 -35.05 -8.20 11.92
C GLY A 36 -34.37 -6.86 12.21
N GLY A 37 -33.85 -6.67 13.43
CA GLY A 37 -33.34 -5.37 13.90
C GLY A 37 -31.88 -5.06 13.55
N MET A 38 -31.03 -6.05 13.24
CA MET A 38 -29.60 -5.80 12.95
C MET A 38 -29.15 -6.15 11.54
N ILE A 39 -29.73 -7.19 10.94
CA ILE A 39 -29.29 -7.71 9.64
C ILE A 39 -30.18 -7.20 8.51
N LEU A 40 -31.49 -7.40 8.60
CA LEU A 40 -32.40 -7.05 7.51
C LEU A 40 -32.59 -5.53 7.35
N GLN A 41 -32.57 -4.75 8.42
CA GLN A 41 -32.63 -3.27 8.36
C GLN A 41 -31.40 -2.61 7.70
N ARG A 42 -30.34 -3.36 7.39
CA ARG A 42 -29.15 -2.85 6.67
C ARG A 42 -29.20 -3.12 5.16
N LEU A 43 -30.22 -3.83 4.69
CA LEU A 43 -30.42 -4.15 3.27
C LEU A 43 -31.47 -3.21 2.69
N ASN A 44 -31.39 -2.93 1.39
CA ASN A 44 -32.40 -2.11 0.74
C ASN A 44 -33.72 -2.91 0.53
N VAL A 45 -34.83 -2.19 0.36
CA VAL A 45 -36.16 -2.81 0.26
C VAL A 45 -36.26 -3.78 -0.93
N VAL A 46 -35.60 -3.47 -2.04
CA VAL A 46 -35.58 -4.31 -3.25
C VAL A 46 -34.90 -5.65 -2.97
N GLU A 47 -33.76 -5.67 -2.29
CA GLU A 47 -33.05 -6.89 -1.89
C GLU A 47 -33.89 -7.75 -0.94
N ILE A 48 -34.58 -7.10 0.02
CA ILE A 48 -35.46 -7.77 0.97
C ILE A 48 -36.61 -8.50 0.24
N LEU A 49 -37.26 -7.81 -0.70
CA LEU A 49 -38.38 -8.34 -1.47
C LEU A 49 -37.97 -9.34 -2.57
N THR A 50 -36.77 -9.25 -3.14
CA THR A 50 -36.40 -10.08 -4.29
C THR A 50 -35.58 -11.31 -3.92
N SER A 51 -34.68 -11.17 -2.95
CA SER A 51 -33.58 -12.11 -2.70
C SER A 51 -33.62 -12.70 -1.30
N VAL A 52 -33.75 -11.85 -0.28
CA VAL A 52 -33.70 -12.25 1.15
C VAL A 52 -34.82 -13.24 1.51
N GLN A 53 -36.04 -13.03 1.02
CA GLN A 53 -37.17 -13.94 1.29
C GLN A 53 -37.03 -15.34 0.65
N LYS A 54 -36.02 -15.54 -0.21
CA LYS A 54 -35.73 -16.84 -0.84
C LYS A 54 -34.65 -17.64 -0.08
N VAL A 55 -33.99 -17.03 0.90
CA VAL A 55 -32.88 -17.64 1.65
C VAL A 55 -33.34 -18.80 2.53
N CYS A 56 -34.36 -18.60 3.38
CA CYS A 56 -34.98 -19.67 4.16
C CYS A 56 -36.39 -19.27 4.65
N THR A 57 -37.14 -20.24 5.20
CA THR A 57 -38.52 -20.05 5.69
C THR A 57 -38.63 -19.06 6.84
N THR A 58 -37.65 -19.03 7.76
CA THR A 58 -37.61 -18.06 8.87
C THR A 58 -37.45 -16.64 8.37
N TRP A 59 -36.53 -16.40 7.43
CA TRP A 59 -36.31 -15.08 6.84
C TRP A 59 -37.53 -14.63 6.04
N ARG A 60 -38.15 -15.55 5.29
CA ARG A 60 -39.41 -15.30 4.60
C ARG A 60 -40.52 -14.89 5.56
N ARG A 61 -40.61 -15.52 6.74
CA ARG A 61 -41.61 -15.18 7.77
C ARG A 61 -41.36 -13.79 8.37
N ILE A 62 -40.10 -13.46 8.67
CA ILE A 62 -39.72 -12.12 9.17
C ILE A 62 -39.99 -11.04 8.12
N CYS A 63 -39.67 -11.30 6.84
CA CYS A 63 -39.95 -10.37 5.75
C CYS A 63 -41.46 -10.14 5.50
N LYS A 64 -42.34 -10.98 6.06
CA LYS A 64 -43.80 -10.83 6.01
C LYS A 64 -44.38 -10.16 7.25
N ASP A 65 -43.57 -9.92 8.28
CA ASP A 65 -44.00 -9.26 9.52
C ASP A 65 -44.30 -7.77 9.27
N PRO A 66 -45.51 -7.28 9.57
CA PRO A 66 -45.87 -5.88 9.36
C PRO A 66 -44.96 -4.88 10.09
N ALA A 67 -44.38 -5.27 11.24
CA ALA A 67 -43.49 -4.41 12.01
C ALA A 67 -42.20 -4.04 11.25
N MET A 68 -41.77 -4.86 10.28
CA MET A 68 -40.61 -4.58 9.43
C MET A 68 -40.89 -3.48 8.39
N TRP A 69 -42.15 -3.21 8.09
CA TRP A 69 -42.59 -2.33 7.00
C TRP A 69 -43.17 -1.01 7.50
N LYS A 70 -42.90 -0.65 8.76
CA LYS A 70 -43.29 0.66 9.34
C LYS A 70 -42.51 1.82 8.74
N VAL A 71 -41.30 1.57 8.24
CA VAL A 71 -40.43 2.55 7.57
C VAL A 71 -39.99 1.95 6.25
N ILE A 72 -40.29 2.62 5.14
CA ILE A 72 -39.96 2.16 3.79
C ILE A 72 -39.07 3.22 3.13
N ASP A 73 -37.85 2.85 2.77
CA ASP A 73 -36.94 3.72 2.02
C ASP A 73 -36.67 3.14 0.63
N MET A 74 -37.21 3.81 -0.40
CA MET A 74 -37.01 3.51 -1.82
C MET A 74 -36.10 4.53 -2.52
N HIS A 75 -35.32 5.31 -1.78
CA HIS A 75 -34.41 6.29 -2.35
C HIS A 75 -33.31 5.61 -3.19
N HIS A 76 -32.98 6.16 -4.37
CA HIS A 76 -31.96 5.63 -5.28
C HIS A 76 -32.11 4.14 -5.66
N CYS A 77 -33.33 3.58 -5.61
CA CYS A 77 -33.59 2.17 -5.93
C CYS A 77 -33.75 1.89 -7.44
N PHE A 78 -33.22 2.75 -8.32
CA PHE A 78 -33.35 2.60 -9.77
C PHE A 78 -32.48 1.46 -10.30
N ASP A 79 -33.12 0.33 -10.62
CA ASP A 79 -32.52 -0.79 -11.35
C ASP A 79 -33.49 -1.22 -12.45
N ALA A 80 -33.05 -1.13 -13.72
CA ALA A 80 -33.86 -1.44 -14.89
C ALA A 80 -34.40 -2.88 -14.93
N ARG A 81 -33.90 -3.78 -14.06
CA ARG A 81 -34.33 -5.18 -13.97
C ARG A 81 -35.61 -5.38 -13.16
N TYR A 82 -36.05 -4.40 -12.39
CA TYR A 82 -37.18 -4.56 -11.47
C TYR A 82 -38.26 -3.49 -11.70
N ASP A 83 -39.52 -3.93 -11.61
CA ASP A 83 -40.67 -3.03 -11.56
C ASP A 83 -40.79 -2.42 -10.15
N ILE A 84 -40.18 -1.24 -9.98
CA ILE A 84 -40.07 -0.56 -8.68
C ILE A 84 -41.44 -0.10 -8.18
N GLU A 85 -42.37 0.26 -9.06
CA GLU A 85 -43.73 0.63 -8.67
C GLU A 85 -44.45 -0.57 -8.04
N LYS A 86 -44.37 -1.74 -8.68
CA LYS A 86 -44.96 -2.97 -8.16
C LYS A 86 -44.33 -3.42 -6.85
N LEU A 87 -43.01 -3.30 -6.70
CA LEU A 87 -42.30 -3.61 -5.46
C LEU A 87 -42.68 -2.65 -4.33
N THR A 88 -42.89 -1.37 -4.65
CA THR A 88 -43.40 -0.37 -3.69
C THR A 88 -44.80 -0.73 -3.21
N LYS A 89 -45.72 -1.06 -4.12
CA LYS A 89 -47.08 -1.51 -3.75
C LYS A 89 -47.04 -2.76 -2.87
N GLN A 90 -46.11 -3.68 -3.16
CA GLN A 90 -45.92 -4.88 -2.35
C GLN A 90 -45.37 -4.57 -0.95
N ALA A 91 -44.36 -3.70 -0.83
CA ALA A 91 -43.81 -3.26 0.46
C ALA A 91 -44.90 -2.61 1.33
N VAL A 92 -45.69 -1.72 0.74
CA VAL A 92 -46.79 -1.02 1.40
C VAL A 92 -47.90 -2.00 1.81
N SER A 93 -48.27 -2.96 0.96
CA SER A 93 -49.25 -3.97 1.34
C SER A 93 -48.80 -4.81 2.55
N ARG A 94 -47.48 -5.02 2.72
CA ARG A 94 -46.95 -5.77 3.86
C ARG A 94 -47.00 -5.00 5.17
N SER A 95 -47.11 -3.67 5.15
CA SER A 95 -47.28 -2.87 6.36
C SER A 95 -48.65 -3.07 7.03
N HIS A 96 -49.63 -3.64 6.31
CA HIS A 96 -51.01 -3.83 6.80
C HIS A 96 -51.62 -2.55 7.43
N GLY A 97 -51.30 -1.38 6.87
CA GLY A 97 -51.80 -0.09 7.36
C GLY A 97 -51.00 0.53 8.50
N GLU A 98 -49.91 -0.09 8.96
CA GLU A 98 -49.03 0.41 10.03
C GLU A 98 -47.83 1.22 9.50
N LEU A 99 -47.86 1.70 8.25
CA LEU A 99 -46.78 2.49 7.66
C LEU A 99 -46.68 3.86 8.33
N ILE A 100 -45.50 4.22 8.84
CA ILE A 100 -45.22 5.46 9.58
C ILE A 100 -44.36 6.44 8.77
N ASP A 101 -43.35 5.94 8.04
CA ASP A 101 -42.45 6.77 7.23
C ASP A 101 -42.19 6.13 5.88
N ILE A 102 -42.26 6.93 4.81
CA ILE A 102 -41.94 6.48 3.46
C ILE A 102 -41.14 7.51 2.68
N THR A 103 -40.06 7.02 2.05
CA THR A 103 -39.22 7.79 1.12
C THR A 103 -39.29 7.19 -0.27
N LEU A 104 -39.58 8.01 -1.28
CA LEU A 104 -39.70 7.62 -2.69
C LEU A 104 -38.89 8.56 -3.59
N ASP A 105 -38.28 8.02 -4.66
CA ASP A 105 -37.40 8.77 -5.56
C ASP A 105 -37.74 8.51 -7.05
N GLY A 106 -38.20 9.55 -7.75
CA GLY A 106 -38.27 9.68 -9.21
C GLY A 106 -39.27 8.82 -10.00
N PHE A 107 -39.75 7.69 -9.49
CA PHE A 107 -40.70 6.79 -10.21
C PHE A 107 -42.18 6.97 -9.78
N VAL A 108 -42.48 7.93 -8.91
CA VAL A 108 -43.81 8.07 -8.28
C VAL A 108 -44.80 8.76 -9.21
N THR A 109 -45.98 8.15 -9.37
CA THR A 109 -47.14 8.68 -10.11
C THR A 109 -48.29 9.02 -9.15
N ASP A 110 -49.25 9.85 -9.58
CA ASP A 110 -50.46 10.18 -8.81
C ASP A 110 -51.22 8.92 -8.34
N ASN A 111 -51.30 7.89 -9.20
CA ASN A 111 -51.94 6.61 -8.88
C ASN A 111 -51.19 5.82 -7.80
N LEU A 112 -49.85 5.78 -7.87
CA LEU A 112 -49.04 5.14 -6.86
C LEU A 112 -49.16 5.89 -5.53
N LEU A 113 -49.12 7.22 -5.56
CA LEU A 113 -49.29 8.05 -4.38
C LEU A 113 -50.67 7.82 -3.75
N GLY A 114 -51.74 7.79 -4.55
CA GLY A 114 -53.08 7.43 -4.07
C GLY A 114 -53.15 6.05 -3.41
N TYR A 115 -52.47 5.04 -3.95
CA TYR A 115 -52.40 3.70 -3.34
C TYR A 115 -51.68 3.68 -1.99
N ILE A 116 -50.55 4.39 -1.87
CA ILE A 116 -49.74 4.45 -0.65
C ILE A 116 -50.53 5.09 0.50
N LEU A 117 -51.40 6.04 0.15
CA LEU A 117 -52.04 6.95 1.09
C LEU A 117 -53.42 6.50 1.57
N HIS A 118 -53.86 5.31 1.18
CA HIS A 118 -54.94 4.60 1.88
C HIS A 118 -54.46 3.98 3.21
N SER A 119 -53.17 4.12 3.55
CA SER A 119 -52.59 3.69 4.84
C SER A 119 -52.71 4.81 5.88
N SER A 120 -53.49 4.58 6.95
CA SER A 120 -54.00 5.62 7.85
C SER A 120 -53.04 6.17 8.92
N LYS A 121 -51.77 5.70 8.98
CA LYS A 121 -50.83 5.98 10.09
C LYS A 121 -49.53 6.69 9.70
N LEU A 122 -49.45 7.28 8.51
CA LEU A 122 -48.22 7.90 8.02
C LEU A 122 -47.93 9.24 8.74
N ASN A 123 -46.77 9.34 9.38
CA ASN A 123 -46.28 10.55 10.06
C ASN A 123 -45.26 11.34 9.23
N SER A 124 -44.53 10.65 8.34
CA SER A 124 -43.48 11.25 7.51
C SER A 124 -43.59 10.81 6.05
N LEU A 125 -43.56 11.78 5.14
CA LEU A 125 -43.56 11.56 3.70
C LEU A 125 -42.40 12.32 3.04
N ARG A 126 -41.53 11.60 2.33
CA ARG A 126 -40.44 12.17 1.54
C ARG A 126 -40.55 11.78 0.06
N LEU A 127 -40.64 12.79 -0.79
CA LEU A 127 -40.69 12.65 -2.25
C LEU A 127 -39.50 13.37 -2.88
N THR A 128 -38.64 12.64 -3.59
CA THR A 128 -37.49 13.19 -4.33
C THR A 128 -37.66 12.96 -5.84
N ASN A 129 -37.26 13.93 -6.67
CA ASN A 129 -37.31 13.89 -8.14
C ASN A 129 -38.66 13.47 -8.75
N ALA A 130 -39.77 13.67 -8.04
CA ALA A 130 -41.09 13.16 -8.44
C ALA A 130 -41.75 14.05 -9.53
N SER A 131 -41.19 14.00 -10.74
CA SER A 131 -41.63 14.80 -11.89
C SER A 131 -42.98 14.36 -12.49
N MET A 132 -43.48 13.18 -12.13
CA MET A 132 -44.73 12.60 -12.63
C MET A 132 -45.94 12.81 -11.68
N ILE A 133 -45.76 13.57 -10.60
CA ILE A 133 -46.84 13.92 -9.66
C ILE A 133 -47.42 15.29 -10.03
N THR A 134 -48.74 15.39 -10.14
CA THR A 134 -49.42 16.68 -10.36
C THR A 134 -49.74 17.38 -9.03
N GLY A 135 -49.82 18.71 -9.02
CA GLY A 135 -50.20 19.47 -7.82
C GLY A 135 -51.57 19.08 -7.26
N LEU A 136 -52.54 18.78 -8.13
CA LEU A 136 -53.85 18.25 -7.74
C LEU A 136 -53.77 16.82 -7.19
N GLY A 137 -52.95 15.95 -7.82
CA GLY A 137 -52.67 14.60 -7.33
C GLY A 137 -52.07 14.60 -5.93
N LEU A 138 -51.14 15.52 -5.64
CA LEU A 138 -50.55 15.70 -4.31
C LEU A 138 -51.57 16.19 -3.26
N ILE A 139 -52.47 17.10 -3.63
CA ILE A 139 -53.52 17.58 -2.70
C ILE A 139 -54.50 16.45 -2.38
N LEU A 140 -55.01 15.76 -3.40
CA LEU A 140 -55.91 14.61 -3.20
C LEU A 140 -55.26 13.55 -2.32
N ALA A 141 -53.98 13.26 -2.56
CA ALA A 141 -53.16 12.40 -1.72
C ALA A 141 -53.13 12.83 -0.24
N LEU A 142 -52.89 14.12 0.03
CA LEU A 142 -52.76 14.64 1.39
C LEU A 142 -54.10 14.70 2.15
N THR A 143 -55.24 14.75 1.45
CA THR A 143 -56.57 14.68 2.14
C THR A 143 -56.77 13.40 2.94
N GLY A 144 -56.06 12.32 2.61
CA GLY A 144 -56.08 11.06 3.35
C GLY A 144 -55.14 11.02 4.58
N LEU A 145 -54.37 12.09 4.85
CA LEU A 145 -53.31 12.12 5.87
C LEU A 145 -53.40 13.32 6.83
N PRO A 146 -54.42 13.38 7.71
CA PRO A 146 -54.59 14.50 8.63
C PRO A 146 -53.52 14.58 9.74
N HIS A 147 -52.79 13.49 10.01
CA HIS A 147 -51.80 13.38 11.10
C HIS A 147 -50.34 13.53 10.64
N LEU A 148 -50.10 13.99 9.41
CA LEU A 148 -48.75 14.11 8.87
C LEU A 148 -47.95 15.19 9.63
N GLU A 149 -46.83 14.80 10.24
CA GLU A 149 -45.96 15.72 11.01
C GLU A 149 -44.77 16.22 10.18
N THR A 150 -44.29 15.42 9.21
CA THR A 150 -43.14 15.77 8.35
C THR A 150 -43.45 15.57 6.88
N LEU A 151 -43.24 16.62 6.08
CA LEU A 151 -43.41 16.59 4.63
C LEU A 151 -42.16 17.14 3.93
N GLN A 152 -41.56 16.35 3.05
CA GLN A 152 -40.37 16.74 2.30
C GLN A 152 -40.56 16.55 0.80
N LEU A 153 -40.41 17.65 0.05
CA LEU A 153 -40.63 17.71 -1.39
C LEU A 153 -39.38 18.24 -2.09
N TYR A 154 -38.70 17.39 -2.86
CA TYR A 154 -37.51 17.77 -3.61
C TYR A 154 -37.68 17.54 -5.11
N GLY A 155 -37.60 18.61 -5.92
CA GLY A 155 -37.58 18.48 -7.38
C GLY A 155 -38.92 18.11 -8.01
N ILE A 156 -40.04 18.53 -7.40
CA ILE A 156 -41.38 18.44 -7.98
C ILE A 156 -41.59 19.65 -8.88
N ILE A 157 -42.03 19.40 -10.12
CA ILE A 157 -42.29 20.43 -11.11
C ILE A 157 -43.81 20.68 -11.05
N ILE A 158 -44.23 21.86 -10.56
CA ILE A 158 -45.63 22.37 -10.44
C ILE A 158 -46.29 22.22 -9.04
N VAL A 159 -45.76 22.93 -8.03
CA VAL A 159 -46.51 23.27 -6.80
C VAL A 159 -46.68 24.80 -6.78
N THR A 160 -47.93 25.29 -6.80
CA THR A 160 -48.27 26.73 -6.78
C THR A 160 -48.48 27.21 -5.34
N PRO A 161 -48.51 28.53 -5.06
CA PRO A 161 -48.80 29.05 -3.73
C PRO A 161 -50.13 28.56 -3.17
N GLU A 162 -51.15 28.44 -4.04
CA GLU A 162 -52.47 27.94 -3.63
C GLU A 162 -52.45 26.45 -3.30
N HIS A 163 -51.59 25.66 -3.93
CA HIS A 163 -51.38 24.29 -3.49
C HIS A 163 -50.78 24.24 -2.08
N ILE A 164 -49.77 25.07 -1.77
CA ILE A 164 -49.16 25.12 -0.42
C ILE A 164 -50.18 25.55 0.64
N LYS A 165 -50.99 26.57 0.34
CA LYS A 165 -52.04 27.05 1.24
C LYS A 165 -53.04 25.95 1.58
N VAL A 166 -53.51 25.23 0.57
CA VAL A 166 -54.44 24.10 0.75
C VAL A 166 -53.76 22.94 1.50
N MET A 167 -52.49 22.66 1.23
CA MET A 167 -51.73 21.62 1.96
C MET A 167 -51.59 21.94 3.45
N GLY A 168 -51.30 23.19 3.81
CA GLY A 168 -51.23 23.62 5.21
C GLY A 168 -52.56 23.50 5.94
N GLN A 169 -53.67 23.78 5.26
CA GLN A 169 -55.03 23.60 5.79
C GLN A 169 -55.40 22.12 6.00
N ILE A 170 -54.96 21.23 5.10
CA ILE A 170 -55.24 19.79 5.16
C ILE A 170 -54.40 19.09 6.24
N CYS A 171 -53.16 19.54 6.47
CA CYS A 171 -52.22 18.94 7.42
C CYS A 171 -51.90 19.91 8.59
N PRO A 172 -52.84 20.16 9.52
CA PRO A 172 -52.67 21.16 10.58
C PRO A 172 -51.59 20.80 11.62
N GLN A 173 -51.17 19.53 11.69
CA GLN A 173 -50.15 19.04 12.61
C GLN A 173 -48.72 19.03 12.02
N LEU A 174 -48.53 19.65 10.86
CA LEU A 174 -47.24 19.67 10.18
C LEU A 174 -46.20 20.49 10.98
N LYS A 175 -45.23 19.79 11.58
CA LYS A 175 -44.14 20.38 12.38
C LYS A 175 -42.89 20.64 11.57
N SER A 176 -42.68 19.88 10.49
CA SER A 176 -41.47 19.94 9.67
C SER A 176 -41.82 19.96 8.18
N PHE A 177 -41.45 21.03 7.49
CA PHE A 177 -41.69 21.21 6.06
C PHE A 177 -40.39 21.50 5.33
N LYS A 178 -40.09 20.72 4.30
CA LYS A 178 -38.88 20.88 3.50
C LYS A 178 -39.22 20.92 2.03
N MET A 179 -38.74 21.95 1.34
CA MET A 179 -39.05 22.17 -0.06
C MET A 179 -37.82 22.63 -0.86
N LYS A 180 -37.63 22.00 -2.02
CA LYS A 180 -36.66 22.44 -3.03
C LYS A 180 -37.37 22.65 -4.36
N ILE A 181 -37.53 23.92 -4.75
CA ILE A 181 -38.12 24.32 -6.03
C ILE A 181 -36.99 24.41 -7.06
N ARG A 182 -37.15 23.75 -8.20
CA ARG A 182 -36.32 23.97 -9.39
C ARG A 182 -37.09 24.90 -10.34
N PHE A 183 -36.48 26.02 -10.72
CA PHE A 183 -36.86 26.88 -11.86
C PHE A 183 -37.98 27.93 -11.75
N THR A 184 -38.51 28.28 -10.58
CA THR A 184 -39.32 29.50 -10.43
C THR A 184 -39.07 30.16 -9.08
N GLY A 185 -38.84 31.48 -9.04
CA GLY A 185 -38.57 32.22 -7.80
C GLY A 185 -39.72 32.09 -6.78
N CYS A 186 -39.40 32.11 -5.49
CA CYS A 186 -40.39 32.25 -4.43
C CYS A 186 -40.76 33.74 -4.37
N ASP A 187 -42.00 34.07 -4.73
CA ASP A 187 -42.53 35.41 -4.52
C ASP A 187 -43.16 35.53 -3.12
N VAL A 188 -43.69 36.72 -2.82
CA VAL A 188 -44.39 36.98 -1.55
C VAL A 188 -45.57 36.02 -1.34
N ALA A 189 -46.25 35.56 -2.39
CA ALA A 189 -47.41 34.67 -2.28
C ALA A 189 -47.05 33.29 -1.73
N TYR A 190 -45.88 32.72 -2.08
CA TYR A 190 -45.41 31.46 -1.49
C TYR A 190 -45.10 31.61 0.01
N ALA A 191 -44.45 32.70 0.40
CA ALA A 191 -44.14 32.97 1.81
C ALA A 191 -45.39 33.26 2.64
N THR A 192 -46.34 34.04 2.10
CA THR A 192 -47.63 34.30 2.73
C THR A 192 -48.46 33.02 2.85
N ALA A 193 -48.42 32.14 1.85
CA ALA A 193 -49.08 30.83 1.92
C ALA A 193 -48.54 29.98 3.07
N ILE A 194 -47.21 29.85 3.21
CA ILE A 194 -46.60 29.09 4.33
C ILE A 194 -46.94 29.75 5.68
N ALA A 195 -46.69 31.05 5.79
CA ALA A 195 -46.90 31.84 7.00
C ALA A 195 -48.33 31.73 7.54
N ASN A 196 -49.34 31.77 6.67
CA ASN A 196 -50.74 31.78 7.09
C ASN A 196 -51.39 30.39 7.21
N SER A 197 -50.86 29.38 6.53
CA SER A 197 -51.48 28.05 6.49
C SER A 197 -50.80 27.00 7.39
N MET A 198 -49.59 27.25 7.88
CA MET A 198 -48.81 26.28 8.66
C MET A 198 -48.35 26.86 10.01
N PRO A 199 -49.27 27.16 10.96
CA PRO A 199 -48.94 27.83 12.21
C PRO A 199 -48.13 26.97 13.19
N ALA A 200 -48.25 25.63 13.12
CA ALA A 200 -47.57 24.69 14.01
C ALA A 200 -46.13 24.32 13.58
N LEU A 201 -45.58 25.01 12.58
CA LEU A 201 -44.30 24.67 11.96
C LEU A 201 -43.12 25.01 12.88
N CYS A 202 -42.35 23.99 13.28
CA CYS A 202 -41.13 24.13 14.09
C CYS A 202 -39.87 24.15 13.25
N HIS A 203 -39.86 23.48 12.09
CA HIS A 203 -38.70 23.38 11.22
C HIS A 203 -39.07 23.62 9.76
N LEU A 204 -38.42 24.62 9.14
CA LEU A 204 -38.60 24.96 7.73
C LEU A 204 -37.26 24.89 7.00
N GLN A 205 -37.21 24.16 5.89
CA GLN A 205 -36.04 24.12 5.01
C GLN A 205 -36.43 24.50 3.58
N LEU A 206 -35.84 25.59 3.09
CA LEU A 206 -36.04 26.13 1.75
C LEU A 206 -34.71 26.09 1.01
N VAL A 207 -34.62 25.34 -0.09
CA VAL A 207 -33.35 25.06 -0.76
C VAL A 207 -33.36 25.53 -2.19
N GLY A 208 -32.38 26.34 -2.58
CA GLY A 208 -32.22 26.76 -3.98
C GLY A 208 -33.21 27.84 -4.43
N ILE A 209 -33.76 28.62 -3.49
CA ILE A 209 -34.87 29.55 -3.72
C ILE A 209 -34.38 31.02 -3.68
N ALA A 210 -34.91 31.90 -4.54
CA ALA A 210 -34.69 33.34 -4.43
C ALA A 210 -35.53 33.91 -3.28
N ILE A 211 -34.91 34.48 -2.24
CA ILE A 211 -35.58 35.00 -1.04
C ILE A 211 -35.01 36.39 -0.73
N THR A 212 -35.89 37.39 -0.58
CA THR A 212 -35.53 38.75 -0.14
C THR A 212 -35.79 38.93 1.36
N ASN A 213 -35.23 39.98 1.97
CA ASN A 213 -35.44 40.28 3.40
C ASN A 213 -36.92 40.47 3.77
N ASN A 214 -37.73 41.07 2.88
CA ASN A 214 -39.16 41.27 3.10
C ASN A 214 -39.91 39.91 3.15
N ILE A 215 -39.53 38.97 2.28
CA ILE A 215 -40.10 37.61 2.25
C ILE A 215 -39.71 36.85 3.52
N LEU A 216 -38.47 37.01 3.99
CA LEU A 216 -38.00 36.40 5.24
C LEU A 216 -38.78 36.94 6.46
N GLN A 217 -39.04 38.24 6.52
CA GLN A 217 -39.85 38.83 7.60
C GLN A 217 -41.29 38.29 7.63
N VAL A 218 -41.92 38.08 6.47
CA VAL A 218 -43.27 37.49 6.38
C VAL A 218 -43.29 36.08 6.98
N ILE A 219 -42.28 35.26 6.68
CA ILE A 219 -42.17 33.89 7.22
C ILE A 219 -41.95 33.93 8.74
N LEU A 220 -41.03 34.78 9.21
CA LEU A 220 -40.70 34.88 10.64
C LEU A 220 -41.85 35.43 11.47
N HIS A 221 -42.64 36.37 10.95
CA HIS A 221 -43.80 36.90 11.66
C HIS A 221 -45.00 35.94 11.63
N GLY A 222 -45.16 35.12 10.59
CA GLY A 222 -46.28 34.19 10.48
C GLY A 222 -46.07 32.84 11.17
N CYS A 223 -44.86 32.31 11.19
CA CYS A 223 -44.54 31.02 11.81
C CYS A 223 -44.02 31.20 13.24
N LEU A 224 -44.90 31.52 14.18
CA LEU A 224 -44.55 31.86 15.58
C LEU A 224 -43.87 30.73 16.38
N HIS A 225 -43.99 29.48 15.92
CA HIS A 225 -43.40 28.30 16.58
C HIS A 225 -42.12 27.79 15.90
N LEU A 226 -41.56 28.56 14.95
CA LEU A 226 -40.39 28.17 14.17
C LEU A 226 -39.11 28.16 15.02
N GLU A 227 -38.59 26.97 15.31
CA GLU A 227 -37.33 26.75 16.05
C GLU A 227 -36.10 26.71 15.13
N SER A 228 -36.29 26.33 13.86
CA SER A 228 -35.19 26.18 12.89
C SER A 228 -35.61 26.58 11.49
N LEU A 229 -34.80 27.43 10.85
CA LEU A 229 -34.93 27.86 9.46
C LEU A 229 -33.62 27.60 8.71
N ASP A 230 -33.66 26.75 7.69
CA ASP A 230 -32.51 26.43 6.82
C ASP A 230 -32.76 26.98 5.41
N LEU A 231 -31.91 27.92 4.98
CA LEU A 231 -31.99 28.62 3.70
C LEU A 231 -30.78 28.33 2.78
N HIS A 232 -30.19 27.14 2.86
CA HIS A 232 -28.98 26.86 2.09
C HIS A 232 -29.22 26.95 0.57
N HIS A 233 -28.23 27.51 -0.14
CA HIS A 233 -28.31 27.80 -1.57
C HIS A 233 -29.46 28.75 -1.99
N CYS A 234 -30.03 29.53 -1.06
CA CYS A 234 -30.93 30.62 -1.41
C CYS A 234 -30.15 31.87 -1.86
N PHE A 235 -30.74 32.64 -2.78
CA PHE A 235 -30.10 33.80 -3.43
C PHE A 235 -30.90 35.10 -3.12
N TYR A 236 -30.25 36.27 -3.11
CA TYR A 236 -30.83 37.61 -2.84
C TYR A 236 -31.10 38.02 -1.37
N LEU A 237 -30.58 37.27 -0.40
CA LEU A 237 -30.55 37.71 1.00
C LEU A 237 -29.42 38.74 1.20
N ASN A 238 -29.76 39.96 1.57
CA ASN A 238 -28.78 40.98 1.96
C ASN A 238 -28.83 41.18 3.47
N LEU A 239 -27.88 40.59 4.20
CA LEU A 239 -27.82 40.64 5.67
C LEU A 239 -27.14 41.91 6.20
N ASP A 240 -27.11 42.99 5.41
CA ASP A 240 -26.52 44.26 5.85
C ASP A 240 -27.50 45.11 6.67
N GLY A 241 -27.10 45.40 7.91
CA GLY A 241 -27.32 46.64 8.67
C GLY A 241 -28.74 46.99 9.15
N ASN A 242 -29.80 46.69 8.40
CA ASN A 242 -31.12 47.27 8.65
C ASN A 242 -32.08 46.38 9.46
N LEU A 243 -31.62 45.23 9.96
CA LEU A 243 -32.40 44.34 10.83
C LEU A 243 -32.06 44.51 12.33
N MET A 244 -31.19 45.46 12.69
CA MET A 244 -30.71 45.65 14.06
C MET A 244 -30.64 47.12 14.45
N ASN A 245 -31.78 47.65 14.90
CA ASN A 245 -31.75 48.72 15.89
C ASN A 245 -32.21 48.15 17.23
N ASP A 246 -31.41 48.48 18.25
CA ASP A 246 -31.57 48.29 19.69
C ASP A 246 -31.05 47.00 20.35
N TYR A 247 -30.09 47.24 21.26
CA TYR A 247 -29.46 46.39 22.29
C TYR A 247 -28.26 45.48 21.93
N ASP A 248 -27.10 46.14 21.92
CA ASP A 248 -25.81 45.76 22.53
C ASP A 248 -25.35 44.29 22.37
N TRP A 249 -24.69 44.01 21.24
CA TRP A 249 -24.26 42.67 20.81
C TRP A 249 -23.23 42.01 21.74
N VAL A 250 -22.45 42.81 22.48
CA VAL A 250 -21.39 42.32 23.38
C VAL A 250 -22.02 41.68 24.63
N VAL A 251 -23.12 42.23 25.15
CA VAL A 251 -23.83 41.70 26.31
C VAL A 251 -24.60 40.41 25.95
N CYS A 252 -25.15 40.34 24.73
CA CYS A 252 -25.84 39.14 24.24
C CYS A 252 -24.89 37.97 23.99
N CYS A 253 -23.70 38.19 23.41
CA CYS A 253 -22.71 37.11 23.22
C CYS A 253 -22.16 36.59 24.54
N VAL A 254 -21.95 37.46 25.53
CA VAL A 254 -21.51 37.05 26.87
C VAL A 254 -22.63 36.33 27.63
N ARG A 255 -23.89 36.79 27.57
CA ARG A 255 -25.04 36.08 28.18
C ARG A 255 -25.30 34.73 27.52
N ILE A 256 -25.21 34.62 26.19
CA ILE A 256 -25.37 33.35 25.47
C ILE A 256 -24.21 32.40 25.80
N SER A 257 -22.96 32.89 25.83
CA SER A 257 -21.83 32.05 26.24
C SER A 257 -21.93 31.59 27.70
N TRP A 258 -22.45 32.42 28.61
CA TRP A 258 -22.63 32.08 30.02
C TRP A 258 -23.84 31.17 30.24
N PHE A 259 -24.93 31.36 29.49
CA PHE A 259 -26.10 30.49 29.48
C PHE A 259 -25.77 29.11 28.89
N ILE A 260 -25.02 29.04 27.79
CA ILE A 260 -24.54 27.78 27.21
C ILE A 260 -23.59 27.06 28.17
N LYS A 261 -22.63 27.76 28.79
CA LYS A 261 -21.72 27.14 29.77
C LYS A 261 -22.43 26.69 31.05
N SER A 262 -23.42 27.42 31.55
CA SER A 262 -24.19 27.04 32.74
C SER A 262 -25.23 25.96 32.45
N TRP A 263 -25.86 25.97 31.27
CA TRP A 263 -26.73 24.91 30.79
C TRP A 263 -25.96 23.61 30.53
N GLU A 264 -24.77 23.69 29.93
CA GLU A 264 -23.91 22.51 29.69
C GLU A 264 -23.44 21.89 31.02
N ARG A 265 -23.04 22.71 32.01
CA ARG A 265 -22.68 22.22 33.35
C ARG A 265 -23.85 21.54 34.07
N ARG A 266 -25.02 22.18 34.11
CA ARG A 266 -26.23 21.61 34.75
C ARG A 266 -26.78 20.38 34.00
N SER A 267 -26.69 20.35 32.68
CA SER A 267 -27.15 19.23 31.85
C SER A 267 -26.24 18.00 31.99
N VAL A 268 -24.92 18.20 32.09
CA VAL A 268 -23.95 17.12 32.30
C VAL A 268 -24.01 16.58 33.73
N GLU A 269 -23.99 17.46 34.74
CA GLU A 269 -24.09 17.05 36.16
C GLU A 269 -25.43 16.37 36.46
N GLY A 270 -26.54 16.86 35.90
CA GLY A 270 -27.86 16.23 36.05
C GLY A 270 -27.98 14.85 35.39
N LYS A 271 -27.32 14.63 34.25
CA LYS A 271 -27.32 13.34 33.54
C LYS A 271 -26.39 12.31 34.18
N GLU A 272 -25.23 12.73 34.68
CA GLU A 272 -24.31 11.84 35.42
C GLU A 272 -24.91 11.42 36.76
N ALA A 273 -25.54 12.34 37.50
CA ALA A 273 -26.25 12.02 38.74
C ALA A 273 -27.43 11.06 38.49
N ALA A 274 -28.21 11.26 37.42
CA ALA A 274 -29.29 10.36 37.04
C ALA A 274 -28.80 8.97 36.62
N LEU A 275 -27.68 8.88 35.89
CA LEU A 275 -27.08 7.60 35.47
C LEU A 275 -26.53 6.80 36.67
N ILE A 276 -25.90 7.48 37.63
CA ILE A 276 -25.40 6.84 38.86
C ILE A 276 -26.57 6.30 39.70
N ASN A 277 -27.64 7.07 39.83
CA ASN A 277 -28.82 6.67 40.61
C ASN A 277 -29.58 5.51 39.96
N LEU A 278 -29.74 5.53 38.63
CA LEU A 278 -30.36 4.41 37.88
C LEU A 278 -29.51 3.14 37.90
N LYS A 279 -28.17 3.25 37.85
CA LYS A 279 -27.28 2.09 38.00
C LYS A 279 -27.32 1.51 39.41
N ALA A 280 -27.43 2.34 40.44
CA ALA A 280 -27.61 1.89 41.82
C ALA A 280 -28.96 1.16 42.01
N GLN A 281 -30.04 1.62 41.38
CA GLN A 281 -31.33 0.94 41.36
C GLN A 281 -31.32 -0.37 40.57
N ALA A 282 -30.61 -0.44 39.44
CA ALA A 282 -30.44 -1.68 38.69
C ALA A 282 -29.65 -2.73 39.51
N SER A 283 -28.56 -2.32 40.16
CA SER A 283 -27.77 -3.22 41.02
C SER A 283 -28.53 -3.69 42.27
N SER A 284 -29.41 -2.86 42.84
CA SER A 284 -30.25 -3.29 43.98
C SER A 284 -31.34 -4.29 43.55
N LEU A 285 -31.88 -4.15 42.33
CA LEU A 285 -32.82 -5.11 41.74
C LEU A 285 -32.14 -6.43 41.38
N ASP A 286 -30.88 -6.42 40.92
CA ASP A 286 -30.10 -7.63 40.65
C ASP A 286 -29.81 -8.42 41.94
N LEU A 287 -29.41 -7.74 43.03
CA LEU A 287 -29.21 -8.36 44.35
C LEU A 287 -30.51 -8.94 44.92
N LYS A 288 -31.64 -8.30 44.65
CA LYS A 288 -32.97 -8.78 45.08
C LYS A 288 -33.41 -9.98 44.24
N ALA A 289 -33.14 -9.99 42.94
CA ALA A 289 -33.42 -11.11 42.04
C ALA A 289 -32.63 -12.39 42.39
N GLU A 290 -31.42 -12.23 42.95
CA GLU A 290 -30.60 -13.33 43.45
C GLU A 290 -31.10 -13.92 44.78
N SER A 291 -31.87 -13.16 45.56
CA SER A 291 -32.36 -13.57 46.90
C SER A 291 -33.85 -13.94 46.92
N SER A 292 -34.68 -13.36 46.06
CA SER A 292 -36.09 -13.70 45.86
C SER A 292 -36.54 -13.30 44.45
N GLY A 293 -37.30 -14.17 43.76
CA GLY A 293 -37.76 -13.90 42.39
C GLY A 293 -38.49 -12.56 42.25
N LEU A 294 -38.30 -11.88 41.11
CA LEU A 294 -38.86 -10.55 40.85
C LEU A 294 -40.36 -10.60 40.53
N SER A 295 -41.12 -9.63 41.01
CA SER A 295 -42.53 -9.44 40.65
C SER A 295 -42.71 -8.93 39.20
N SER A 296 -43.91 -9.05 38.65
CA SER A 296 -44.20 -8.62 37.26
C SER A 296 -44.01 -7.12 37.03
N GLU A 297 -44.22 -6.30 38.06
CA GLU A 297 -43.99 -4.84 38.02
C GLU A 297 -42.48 -4.51 38.10
N GLU A 298 -41.71 -5.27 38.90
CA GLU A 298 -40.25 -5.15 38.99
C GLU A 298 -39.55 -5.68 37.71
N MET A 299 -40.12 -6.67 37.03
CA MET A 299 -39.66 -7.09 35.69
C MET A 299 -39.90 -6.01 34.62
N GLN A 300 -41.01 -5.27 34.69
CA GLN A 300 -41.23 -4.10 33.84
C GLN A 300 -40.28 -2.96 34.20
N ALA A 301 -39.94 -2.77 35.47
CA ALA A 301 -38.91 -1.81 35.88
C ALA A 301 -37.53 -2.19 35.31
N ARG A 302 -37.23 -3.47 35.06
CA ARG A 302 -36.01 -3.92 34.36
C ARG A 302 -35.94 -3.45 32.90
N MET A 303 -37.06 -3.04 32.28
CA MET A 303 -37.04 -2.33 30.98
C MET A 303 -36.44 -0.92 31.07
N LEU A 304 -36.16 -0.37 32.28
CA LEU A 304 -35.35 0.85 32.43
C LEU A 304 -33.89 0.68 31.97
N ASP A 305 -33.41 -0.54 31.73
CA ASP A 305 -32.10 -0.77 31.07
C ASP A 305 -32.04 -0.12 29.68
N LEU A 306 -33.18 0.05 29.01
CA LEU A 306 -33.26 0.82 27.76
C LEU A 306 -33.00 2.31 27.97
N LYS A 307 -33.41 2.89 29.11
CA LYS A 307 -33.08 4.27 29.48
C LYS A 307 -31.61 4.42 29.85
N ILE A 308 -31.01 3.43 30.51
CA ILE A 308 -29.55 3.41 30.75
C ILE A 308 -28.81 3.32 29.42
N LEU A 309 -29.21 2.42 28.52
CA LEU A 309 -28.65 2.29 27.18
C LEU A 309 -28.79 3.56 26.35
N ASP A 310 -29.93 4.25 26.40
CA ASP A 310 -30.13 5.51 25.68
C ASP A 310 -29.31 6.67 26.28
N LEU A 311 -29.17 6.75 27.60
CA LEU A 311 -28.29 7.72 28.27
C LEU A 311 -26.81 7.43 27.98
N GLU A 312 -26.41 6.16 27.95
CA GLU A 312 -25.06 5.72 27.55
C GLU A 312 -24.79 5.95 26.05
N LYS A 313 -25.81 5.79 25.20
CA LYS A 313 -25.71 6.06 23.77
C LYS A 313 -25.63 7.56 23.51
N SER A 314 -26.39 8.38 24.24
CA SER A 314 -26.30 9.85 24.18
C SER A 314 -24.96 10.38 24.68
N THR A 315 -24.43 9.85 25.79
CA THR A 315 -23.08 10.21 26.29
C THR A 315 -21.98 9.74 25.34
N ASN A 316 -22.09 8.55 24.76
CA ASN A 316 -21.17 8.07 23.72
C ASN A 316 -21.25 8.91 22.43
N LEU A 317 -22.43 9.38 22.02
CA LEU A 317 -22.61 10.29 20.88
C LEU A 317 -22.01 11.68 21.17
N ASN A 318 -22.16 12.18 22.40
CA ASN A 318 -21.54 13.44 22.83
C ASN A 318 -20.01 13.30 22.88
N LEU A 319 -19.48 12.21 23.44
CA LEU A 319 -18.05 11.87 23.40
C LEU A 319 -17.55 11.68 21.96
N LYS A 320 -18.35 11.09 21.06
CA LYS A 320 -18.07 10.94 19.62
C LYS A 320 -17.95 12.29 18.92
N GLN A 321 -18.82 13.26 19.25
CA GLN A 321 -18.73 14.64 18.76
C GLN A 321 -17.52 15.38 19.35
N ARG A 322 -17.31 15.31 20.68
CA ARG A 322 -16.19 15.98 21.37
C ARG A 322 -14.83 15.41 20.98
N CYS A 323 -14.75 14.12 20.68
CA CYS A 323 -13.54 13.47 20.18
C CYS A 323 -13.27 13.69 18.69
N ARG A 324 -14.19 14.33 17.93
CA ARG A 324 -14.09 14.55 16.47
C ARG A 324 -13.67 13.29 15.69
N LEU A 325 -14.18 12.12 16.05
CA LEU A 325 -13.77 10.83 15.48
C LEU A 325 -14.61 10.46 14.24
N LYS A 326 -14.08 10.74 13.04
CA LYS A 326 -14.60 10.35 11.71
C LYS A 326 -14.47 8.83 11.40
N TRP A 327 -14.56 7.95 12.38
CA TRP A 327 -14.10 6.56 12.19
C TRP A 327 -15.16 5.57 11.66
N ALA A 328 -16.38 6.03 11.40
CA ALA A 328 -17.49 5.13 11.04
C ALA A 328 -17.75 4.98 9.52
N VAL A 329 -17.14 5.82 8.68
CA VAL A 329 -17.32 5.74 7.20
C VAL A 329 -15.99 5.59 6.46
N SER A 330 -14.86 5.97 7.08
CA SER A 330 -13.51 5.85 6.51
C SER A 330 -12.62 5.11 7.50
N GLY A 331 -12.52 3.79 7.36
CA GLY A 331 -11.65 2.96 8.20
C GLY A 331 -10.19 3.44 8.15
N ASP A 332 -9.52 3.42 9.31
CA ASP A 332 -8.08 3.63 9.56
C ASP A 332 -7.33 4.86 8.98
N GLU A 333 -7.91 5.71 8.13
CA GLU A 333 -7.12 6.68 7.34
C GLU A 333 -6.48 7.85 8.14
N ASN A 334 -6.91 8.12 9.37
CA ASN A 334 -6.26 9.14 10.21
C ASN A 334 -6.05 8.70 11.66
N SER A 335 -5.30 7.61 11.85
CA SER A 335 -5.00 7.08 13.18
C SER A 335 -3.99 7.95 13.95
N LYS A 336 -4.13 7.99 15.29
CA LYS A 336 -3.09 8.49 16.22
C LYS A 336 -1.73 7.82 15.97
N LEU A 337 -1.73 6.62 15.40
CA LEU A 337 -0.54 5.90 14.99
C LEU A 337 0.17 6.63 13.83
N PHE A 338 -0.54 7.07 12.78
CA PHE A 338 0.08 7.81 11.67
C PHE A 338 0.67 9.15 12.11
N HIS A 339 -0.04 9.93 12.92
CA HIS A 339 0.53 11.18 13.48
C HIS A 339 1.76 10.94 14.35
N ARG A 340 1.78 9.89 15.17
CA ARG A 340 2.98 9.51 15.94
C ARG A 340 4.12 9.04 15.04
N VAL A 341 3.83 8.29 13.98
CA VAL A 341 4.83 7.87 13.00
C VAL A 341 5.42 9.08 12.27
N ILE A 342 4.60 10.06 11.85
CA ILE A 342 5.06 11.30 11.22
C ILE A 342 5.95 12.10 12.18
N ASN A 343 5.50 12.32 13.41
CA ASN A 343 6.28 13.08 14.41
C ASN A 343 7.58 12.36 14.78
N ASN A 344 7.57 11.02 14.87
CA ASN A 344 8.77 10.23 15.09
C ASN A 344 9.74 10.33 13.90
N ASN A 345 9.23 10.26 12.66
CA ASN A 345 10.04 10.44 11.45
C ASN A 345 10.64 11.84 11.37
N ARG A 346 9.88 12.89 11.71
CA ARG A 346 10.38 14.28 11.78
C ARG A 346 11.50 14.41 12.79
N ARG A 347 11.31 13.92 14.01
CA ARG A 347 12.35 13.95 15.06
C ARG A 347 13.61 13.18 14.65
N ARG A 348 13.44 11.99 14.05
CA ARG A 348 14.58 11.16 13.62
C ARG A 348 15.36 11.77 12.44
N ASN A 349 14.68 12.52 11.57
CA ASN A 349 15.28 13.11 10.39
C ASN A 349 15.77 14.56 10.60
N PHE A 350 15.52 15.14 11.77
CA PHE A 350 15.93 16.50 12.08
C PHE A 350 17.45 16.57 12.27
N ILE A 351 18.11 17.46 11.53
CA ILE A 351 19.55 17.71 11.69
C ILE A 351 19.69 18.72 12.83
N HIS A 352 20.07 18.22 14.01
CA HIS A 352 20.21 19.01 15.25
C HIS A 352 21.49 19.87 15.28
N GLY A 353 22.52 19.44 14.56
CA GLY A 353 23.83 20.09 14.52
C GLY A 353 24.82 19.24 13.72
N ILE A 354 25.95 19.84 13.37
CA ILE A 354 27.03 19.17 12.65
C ILE A 354 28.37 19.56 13.29
N SER A 355 29.37 18.69 13.18
CA SER A 355 30.75 19.07 13.49
C SER A 355 31.37 19.77 12.28
N VAL A 356 31.73 21.05 12.45
CA VAL A 356 32.49 21.85 11.47
C VAL A 356 33.89 22.04 12.05
N ASN A 357 34.93 21.56 11.35
CA ASN A 357 36.33 21.68 11.78
C ASN A 357 36.61 21.19 13.22
N GLY A 358 35.90 20.15 13.67
CA GLY A 358 36.05 19.60 15.02
C GLY A 358 35.20 20.29 16.11
N VAL A 359 34.49 21.37 15.78
CA VAL A 359 33.59 22.08 16.69
C VAL A 359 32.14 21.75 16.34
N TRP A 360 31.34 21.38 17.34
CA TRP A 360 29.92 21.11 17.15
C TRP A 360 29.14 22.42 17.02
N SER A 361 28.48 22.64 15.89
CA SER A 361 27.62 23.80 15.66
C SER A 361 26.16 23.39 15.50
N THR A 362 25.28 24.17 16.12
CA THR A 362 23.82 24.05 16.04
C THR A 362 23.17 25.23 15.29
N ASP A 363 23.97 26.17 14.77
CA ASP A 363 23.46 27.33 14.03
C ASP A 363 22.91 26.90 12.65
N PRO A 364 21.60 27.08 12.39
CA PRO A 364 20.99 26.72 11.11
C PRO A 364 21.61 27.41 9.89
N VAL A 365 22.14 28.63 10.02
CA VAL A 365 22.77 29.36 8.91
C VAL A 365 24.10 28.73 8.57
N LEU A 366 24.99 28.57 9.56
CA LEU A 366 26.27 27.90 9.36
C LEU A 366 26.13 26.47 8.84
N ILE A 367 25.12 25.72 9.29
CA ILE A 367 24.82 24.36 8.79
C ILE A 367 24.49 24.40 7.29
N LYS A 368 23.69 25.37 6.85
CA LYS A 368 23.33 25.52 5.42
C LYS A 368 24.53 25.91 4.57
N GLU A 369 25.32 26.87 5.01
CA GLU A 369 26.53 27.31 4.30
C GLU A 369 27.55 26.17 4.20
N THR A 370 27.80 25.46 5.29
CA THR A 370 28.70 24.30 5.31
C THR A 370 28.20 23.19 4.38
N ALA A 371 26.88 22.96 4.34
CA ALA A 371 26.29 21.98 3.43
C ALA A 371 26.46 22.40 1.97
N PHE A 372 26.18 23.67 1.64
CA PHE A 372 26.38 24.22 0.31
C PHE A 372 27.84 24.05 -0.15
N ASP A 373 28.79 24.52 0.65
CA ASP A 373 30.23 24.43 0.37
C ASP A 373 30.68 22.98 0.15
N TYR A 374 30.23 22.07 1.02
CA TYR A 374 30.59 20.66 0.93
C TYR A 374 30.08 20.02 -0.36
N PHE A 375 28.80 20.21 -0.69
CA PHE A 375 28.21 19.58 -1.87
C PHE A 375 28.63 20.25 -3.18
N SER A 376 28.77 21.58 -3.19
CA SER A 376 29.27 22.33 -4.34
C SER A 376 30.69 21.86 -4.73
N ARG A 377 31.64 21.87 -3.78
CA ARG A 377 33.01 21.36 -4.03
C ARG A 377 33.04 19.88 -4.42
N LYS A 378 32.13 19.08 -3.85
CA LYS A 378 32.05 17.65 -4.13
C LYS A 378 31.63 17.37 -5.56
N PHE A 379 30.65 18.10 -6.10
CA PHE A 379 30.16 17.94 -7.48
C PHE A 379 30.91 18.79 -8.51
N ASP A 380 31.80 19.67 -8.06
CA ASP A 380 32.72 20.37 -8.94
C ASP A 380 33.76 19.42 -9.54
N CYS A 381 34.32 19.81 -10.69
CA CYS A 381 35.42 19.11 -11.33
C CYS A 381 36.67 19.98 -11.27
N ASN A 382 37.59 19.63 -10.36
CA ASN A 382 38.96 20.16 -10.45
C ASN A 382 39.55 19.64 -11.77
N SER A 383 40.13 20.53 -12.58
CA SER A 383 40.73 20.25 -13.88
C SER A 383 41.90 19.27 -13.77
N VAL A 384 41.59 17.98 -13.66
CA VAL A 384 42.57 16.89 -13.69
C VAL A 384 42.55 16.33 -15.09
N ASN A 385 43.68 16.38 -15.79
CA ASN A 385 43.83 15.71 -17.08
C ASN A 385 43.65 14.20 -16.87
N ARG A 386 42.48 13.66 -17.24
CA ARG A 386 42.15 12.25 -17.01
C ARG A 386 42.69 11.41 -18.17
N PRO A 387 43.33 10.26 -17.90
CA PRO A 387 43.74 9.36 -18.96
C PRO A 387 42.50 8.83 -19.70
N SER A 388 42.60 8.75 -21.04
CA SER A 388 41.54 8.16 -21.86
C SER A 388 41.46 6.64 -21.62
N PHE A 389 40.25 6.12 -21.47
CA PHE A 389 39.99 4.68 -21.41
C PHE A 389 39.51 4.19 -22.78
N ARG A 390 40.30 3.34 -23.45
CA ARG A 390 39.97 2.77 -24.76
C ARG A 390 40.07 1.25 -24.73
N SER A 391 39.06 0.56 -25.24
CA SER A 391 39.06 -0.89 -25.42
C SER A 391 38.20 -1.29 -26.62
N THR A 392 38.61 -2.33 -27.33
CA THR A 392 37.86 -2.95 -28.43
C THR A 392 36.91 -4.06 -27.96
N LYS A 393 36.89 -4.36 -26.65
CA LYS A 393 36.11 -5.46 -26.06
C LYS A 393 34.69 -5.06 -25.67
N PHE A 394 34.35 -3.77 -25.77
CA PHE A 394 32.97 -3.33 -25.56
C PHE A 394 32.05 -4.00 -26.57
N LYS A 395 30.92 -4.48 -26.07
CA LYS A 395 29.80 -4.85 -26.94
C LYS A 395 29.20 -3.58 -27.51
N VAL A 396 28.89 -3.62 -28.80
CA VAL A 396 28.42 -2.47 -29.55
C VAL A 396 26.95 -2.69 -29.92
N LEU A 397 26.15 -1.63 -29.87
CA LEU A 397 24.77 -1.65 -30.35
C LEU A 397 24.71 -1.96 -31.85
N SER A 398 23.74 -2.78 -32.26
CA SER A 398 23.43 -2.94 -33.69
C SER A 398 22.86 -1.64 -34.28
N ASP A 399 22.94 -1.48 -35.60
CA ASP A 399 22.38 -0.29 -36.26
C ASP A 399 20.86 -0.17 -36.04
N THR A 400 20.15 -1.30 -35.95
CA THR A 400 18.72 -1.34 -35.61
C THR A 400 18.44 -0.85 -34.19
N GLN A 401 19.26 -1.25 -33.21
CA GLN A 401 19.14 -0.79 -31.83
C GLN A 401 19.50 0.69 -31.69
N ARG A 402 20.54 1.14 -32.40
CA ARG A 402 20.94 2.56 -32.43
C ARG A 402 19.81 3.42 -32.99
N SER A 403 19.26 3.03 -34.14
CA SER A 403 18.15 3.75 -34.78
C SER A 403 16.94 3.82 -33.86
N PHE A 404 16.54 2.69 -33.25
CA PHE A 404 15.45 2.64 -32.28
C PHE A 404 15.62 3.60 -31.09
N LEU A 405 16.85 3.74 -30.57
CA LEU A 405 17.10 4.69 -29.48
C LEU A 405 16.89 6.14 -29.91
N GLU A 406 17.21 6.47 -31.15
CA GLU A 406 17.27 7.82 -31.71
C GLU A 406 16.01 8.25 -32.50
N ASP A 407 15.05 7.32 -32.66
CA ASP A 407 13.74 7.55 -33.28
C ASP A 407 12.98 8.72 -32.64
N GLU A 408 11.99 9.25 -33.35
CA GLU A 408 11.14 10.36 -32.88
C GLU A 408 10.44 10.02 -31.56
N ILE A 409 10.34 10.98 -30.63
CA ILE A 409 9.65 10.75 -29.36
C ILE A 409 8.14 10.83 -29.57
N LEU A 410 7.46 9.69 -29.46
CA LEU A 410 6.03 9.61 -29.69
C LEU A 410 5.23 10.14 -28.49
N GLU A 411 4.05 10.71 -28.75
CA GLU A 411 3.11 11.13 -27.70
C GLU A 411 2.82 10.00 -26.71
N LEU A 412 2.66 8.77 -27.22
CA LEU A 412 2.38 7.60 -26.39
C LEU A 412 3.53 7.31 -25.41
N GLU A 413 4.78 7.53 -25.80
CA GLU A 413 5.93 7.38 -24.90
C GLU A 413 5.90 8.41 -23.79
N VAL A 414 5.55 9.67 -24.11
CA VAL A 414 5.39 10.74 -23.13
C VAL A 414 4.27 10.40 -22.14
N LYS A 415 3.12 9.95 -22.65
CA LYS A 415 2.00 9.52 -21.80
C LYS A 415 2.42 8.36 -20.90
N ASN A 416 3.05 7.33 -21.44
CA ASN A 416 3.52 6.19 -20.66
C ASN A 416 4.52 6.62 -19.58
N ALA A 417 5.44 7.54 -19.87
CA ALA A 417 6.40 8.07 -18.91
C ALA A 417 5.72 8.76 -17.70
N VAL A 418 4.62 9.50 -17.94
CA VAL A 418 3.82 10.14 -16.88
C VAL A 418 3.04 9.10 -16.06
N TRP A 419 2.39 8.13 -16.72
CA TRP A 419 1.57 7.12 -16.03
C TRP A 419 2.39 6.13 -15.22
N ASP A 420 3.58 5.76 -15.71
CA ASP A 420 4.54 4.90 -15.03
C ASP A 420 5.11 5.51 -13.73
N CYS A 421 5.01 6.84 -13.57
CA CYS A 421 5.43 7.51 -12.35
C CYS A 421 4.34 7.39 -11.27
N GLY A 422 4.73 7.09 -10.03
CA GLY A 422 3.80 7.07 -8.90
C GLY A 422 3.21 8.46 -8.62
N GLY A 423 1.88 8.57 -8.53
CA GLY A 423 1.19 9.86 -8.39
C GLY A 423 1.44 10.55 -7.04
N ASP A 424 1.68 9.78 -5.99
CA ASP A 424 1.81 10.20 -4.58
C ASP A 424 3.25 10.47 -4.11
N LYS A 425 4.21 10.53 -5.05
CA LYS A 425 5.64 10.69 -4.71
C LYS A 425 5.97 12.15 -4.40
N SER A 426 6.99 12.35 -3.55
CA SER A 426 7.45 13.69 -3.14
C SER A 426 7.83 14.54 -4.36
N PRO A 427 7.39 15.81 -4.41
CA PRO A 427 7.67 16.72 -5.52
C PRO A 427 9.14 17.17 -5.54
N GLY A 428 9.58 17.67 -6.70
CA GLY A 428 10.84 18.40 -6.84
C GLY A 428 10.67 19.88 -6.51
N PRO A 429 11.60 20.74 -6.97
CA PRO A 429 11.49 22.19 -6.82
C PRO A 429 10.25 22.84 -7.46
N ASP A 430 9.64 22.14 -8.41
CA ASP A 430 8.39 22.53 -9.06
C ASP A 430 7.17 22.42 -8.14
N GLY A 431 7.25 21.69 -7.03
CA GLY A 431 6.18 21.59 -6.03
C GLY A 431 4.99 20.72 -6.44
N TYR A 432 4.96 20.20 -7.67
CA TYR A 432 3.88 19.37 -8.19
C TYR A 432 4.18 17.87 -8.09
N THR A 433 3.14 17.08 -7.85
CA THR A 433 3.21 15.61 -7.91
C THR A 433 2.76 15.10 -9.27
N PHE A 434 3.08 13.84 -9.59
CA PHE A 434 2.57 13.25 -10.84
C PHE A 434 1.05 13.07 -10.85
N GLU A 435 0.40 13.04 -9.68
CA GLU A 435 -1.07 13.04 -9.61
C GLU A 435 -1.66 14.33 -10.20
N PHE A 436 -0.98 15.47 -10.00
CA PHE A 436 -1.37 16.73 -10.64
C PHE A 436 -1.28 16.61 -12.16
N LEU A 437 -0.16 16.12 -12.71
CA LEU A 437 0.00 15.96 -14.16
C LEU A 437 -1.06 15.00 -14.74
N LYS A 438 -1.39 13.92 -14.03
CA LYS A 438 -2.41 12.95 -14.48
C LYS A 438 -3.82 13.54 -14.44
N SER A 439 -4.14 14.29 -13.39
CA SER A 439 -5.46 14.91 -13.20
C SER A 439 -5.73 16.02 -14.21
N PHE A 440 -4.70 16.81 -14.54
CA PHE A 440 -4.79 17.96 -15.46
C PHE A 440 -4.19 17.69 -16.83
N TRP A 441 -4.10 16.41 -17.23
CA TRP A 441 -3.46 15.98 -18.48
C TRP A 441 -4.05 16.67 -19.71
N SER A 442 -5.37 16.83 -19.77
CA SER A 442 -6.06 17.50 -20.89
C SER A 442 -5.61 18.94 -21.11
N VAL A 443 -5.14 19.62 -20.06
CA VAL A 443 -4.67 21.01 -20.11
C VAL A 443 -3.17 21.07 -20.41
N ILE A 444 -2.36 20.27 -19.69
CA ILE A 444 -0.89 20.37 -19.72
C ILE A 444 -0.26 19.65 -20.92
N LYS A 445 -0.94 18.64 -21.48
CA LYS A 445 -0.39 17.75 -22.52
C LYS A 445 0.27 18.51 -23.67
N SER A 446 -0.42 19.51 -24.24
CA SER A 446 0.08 20.25 -25.42
C SER A 446 1.43 20.89 -25.16
N ASP A 447 1.57 21.59 -24.03
CA ASP A 447 2.80 22.33 -23.71
C ASP A 447 3.93 21.39 -23.31
N LEU A 448 3.60 20.30 -22.61
CA LEU A 448 4.57 19.25 -22.29
C LEU A 448 5.15 18.59 -23.56
N LEU A 449 4.29 18.29 -24.55
CA LEU A 449 4.75 17.72 -25.83
C LEU A 449 5.66 18.68 -26.59
N LYS A 450 5.30 19.98 -26.67
CA LYS A 450 6.15 21.00 -27.29
C LYS A 450 7.52 21.11 -26.61
N ALA A 451 7.55 21.10 -25.28
CA ALA A 451 8.80 21.17 -24.52
C ALA A 451 9.67 19.91 -24.71
N ILE A 452 9.07 18.72 -24.79
CA ILE A 452 9.80 17.47 -25.07
C ILE A 452 10.33 17.46 -26.51
N HIS A 453 9.55 17.93 -27.47
CA HIS A 453 10.01 18.03 -28.87
C HIS A 453 11.15 19.05 -29.01
N HIS A 454 11.10 20.17 -28.28
CA HIS A 454 12.20 21.12 -28.21
C HIS A 454 13.48 20.47 -27.66
N PHE A 455 13.38 19.67 -26.60
CA PHE A 455 14.50 18.89 -26.08
C PHE A 455 15.00 17.87 -27.11
N GLU A 456 14.09 17.19 -27.82
CA GLU A 456 14.44 16.17 -28.81
C GLU A 456 15.33 16.73 -29.93
N LEU A 457 14.97 17.91 -30.45
CA LEU A 457 15.68 18.57 -31.55
C LEU A 457 17.00 19.19 -31.11
N ASN A 458 17.03 19.84 -29.93
CA ASN A 458 18.15 20.69 -29.52
C ASN A 458 19.06 20.06 -28.46
N ALA A 459 18.65 18.93 -27.87
CA ALA A 459 19.32 18.32 -26.71
C ALA A 459 19.54 19.32 -25.56
N TYR A 460 18.60 20.26 -25.39
CA TYR A 460 18.69 21.36 -24.45
C TYR A 460 17.46 21.42 -23.56
N ILE A 461 17.68 21.78 -22.29
CA ILE A 461 16.62 21.97 -21.29
C ILE A 461 16.86 23.33 -20.64
N ASP A 462 15.82 24.17 -20.63
CA ASP A 462 15.89 25.50 -20.07
C ASP A 462 16.22 25.49 -18.56
N PRO A 463 16.97 26.50 -18.05
CA PRO A 463 17.28 26.63 -16.64
C PRO A 463 16.01 26.61 -15.77
N GLY A 464 16.06 25.93 -14.64
CA GLY A 464 14.91 25.74 -13.75
C GLY A 464 14.09 24.48 -14.04
N CYS A 465 14.00 24.04 -15.30
CA CYS A 465 13.25 22.83 -15.68
C CYS A 465 13.96 21.52 -15.28
N ASN A 466 15.25 21.61 -14.94
CA ASN A 466 16.10 20.51 -14.48
C ASN A 466 16.72 20.78 -13.08
N SER A 467 16.09 21.64 -12.29
CA SER A 467 16.45 21.86 -10.89
C SER A 467 16.08 20.66 -10.01
N SER A 468 16.90 20.39 -8.99
CA SER A 468 16.66 19.31 -8.04
C SER A 468 17.03 19.66 -6.61
N PHE A 469 16.30 19.08 -5.66
CA PHE A 469 16.62 19.19 -4.24
C PHE A 469 17.38 17.96 -3.74
N ILE A 470 18.53 18.15 -3.10
CA ILE A 470 19.24 17.09 -2.39
C ILE A 470 18.65 16.96 -0.98
N SER A 471 17.80 15.96 -0.79
CA SER A 471 17.36 15.53 0.54
C SER A 471 18.40 14.60 1.17
N LEU A 472 18.76 14.86 2.41
CA LEU A 472 19.78 14.10 3.13
C LEU A 472 19.13 13.04 4.02
N ILE A 473 19.43 11.77 3.78
CA ILE A 473 19.05 10.70 4.72
C ILE A 473 20.09 10.62 5.85
N PRO A 474 19.68 10.73 7.13
CA PRO A 474 20.60 10.83 8.26
C PRO A 474 21.60 9.68 8.43
N LYS A 475 22.87 10.06 8.63
CA LYS A 475 23.95 9.27 9.28
C LYS A 475 24.76 10.22 10.20
N MET A 476 25.92 9.82 10.74
CA MET A 476 26.59 10.59 11.80
C MET A 476 27.28 11.88 11.29
N THR A 477 27.81 11.93 10.07
CA THR A 477 28.50 13.12 9.49
C THR A 477 28.11 13.36 8.03
N PHE A 478 28.21 14.59 7.48
CA PHE A 478 27.86 14.89 6.06
C PHE A 478 28.57 13.99 5.03
N ALA A 479 29.76 13.51 5.35
CA ALA A 479 30.46 12.51 4.54
C ALA A 479 29.69 11.19 4.41
N GLU A 480 28.85 10.87 5.39
CA GLU A 480 28.10 9.63 5.50
C GLU A 480 26.61 9.75 5.14
N TYR A 481 26.04 10.96 5.14
CA TYR A 481 24.65 11.17 4.69
C TYR A 481 24.50 10.69 3.25
N ARG A 482 23.36 10.07 2.97
CA ARG A 482 23.02 9.62 1.62
C ARG A 482 22.21 10.73 0.94
N PRO A 483 22.74 11.38 -0.12
CA PRO A 483 21.98 12.35 -0.89
C PRO A 483 20.92 11.63 -1.75
N ILE A 484 19.70 12.14 -1.74
CA ILE A 484 18.65 11.77 -2.70
C ILE A 484 18.19 13.03 -3.42
N SER A 485 18.25 13.02 -4.74
CA SER A 485 17.75 14.08 -5.60
C SER A 485 16.24 13.94 -5.79
N LEU A 486 15.50 14.94 -5.34
CA LEU A 486 14.10 15.17 -5.69
C LEU A 486 14.07 16.01 -6.96
N ILE A 487 13.62 15.39 -8.04
CA ILE A 487 13.72 15.90 -9.40
C ILE A 487 12.36 16.40 -9.84
N GLY A 488 12.32 17.55 -10.52
CA GLY A 488 11.09 18.12 -11.07
C GLY A 488 10.40 17.21 -12.10
N CYS A 489 9.08 17.36 -12.23
CA CYS A 489 8.24 16.49 -13.06
C CYS A 489 8.65 16.51 -14.54
N PHE A 490 8.95 17.69 -15.10
CA PHE A 490 9.36 17.82 -16.50
C PHE A 490 10.59 16.98 -16.84
N TYR A 491 11.73 17.26 -16.21
CA TYR A 491 12.95 16.48 -16.47
C TYR A 491 12.75 15.00 -16.13
N LYS A 492 11.97 14.68 -15.09
CA LYS A 492 11.70 13.28 -14.75
C LYS A 492 10.93 12.54 -15.84
N VAL A 493 10.07 13.21 -16.60
CA VAL A 493 9.45 12.65 -17.82
C VAL A 493 10.50 12.39 -18.89
N VAL A 494 11.37 13.36 -19.19
CA VAL A 494 12.49 13.21 -20.15
C VAL A 494 13.37 12.02 -19.77
N ALA A 495 13.87 11.99 -18.54
CA ALA A 495 14.70 10.91 -18.03
C ALA A 495 13.99 9.55 -18.06
N LYS A 496 12.67 9.53 -17.81
CA LYS A 496 11.87 8.31 -17.86
C LYS A 496 11.73 7.78 -19.29
N ILE A 497 11.49 8.64 -20.29
CA ILE A 497 11.46 8.27 -21.72
C ILE A 497 12.78 7.62 -22.11
N LEU A 498 13.91 8.32 -21.87
CA LEU A 498 15.24 7.80 -22.18
C LEU A 498 15.53 6.49 -21.44
N SER A 499 15.15 6.38 -20.17
CA SER A 499 15.32 5.13 -19.40
C SER A 499 14.50 3.97 -19.97
N ASN A 500 13.29 4.25 -20.48
CA ASN A 500 12.40 3.24 -21.05
C ASN A 500 12.94 2.72 -22.38
N ARG A 501 13.50 3.59 -23.22
CA ARG A 501 14.21 3.19 -24.45
C ARG A 501 15.46 2.36 -24.14
N LEU A 502 16.28 2.83 -23.20
CA LEU A 502 17.55 2.18 -22.83
C LEU A 502 17.35 0.76 -22.28
N LYS A 503 16.27 0.52 -21.51
CA LYS A 503 15.93 -0.83 -21.00
C LYS A 503 15.82 -1.90 -22.08
N ASN A 504 15.47 -1.52 -23.31
CA ASN A 504 15.26 -2.48 -24.40
C ASN A 504 16.59 -2.97 -25.02
N VAL A 505 17.66 -2.20 -24.86
CA VAL A 505 18.96 -2.51 -25.49
C VAL A 505 20.04 -2.87 -24.48
N ILE A 506 19.89 -2.46 -23.21
CA ILE A 506 20.97 -2.53 -22.21
C ILE A 506 21.49 -3.94 -21.92
N ASP A 507 20.63 -4.96 -21.99
CA ASP A 507 21.03 -6.35 -21.76
C ASP A 507 22.03 -6.87 -22.82
N SER A 508 21.96 -6.32 -24.04
CA SER A 508 22.84 -6.71 -25.14
C SER A 508 24.26 -6.16 -24.99
N ILE A 509 24.42 -5.00 -24.35
CA ILE A 509 25.71 -4.32 -24.22
C ILE A 509 26.42 -4.57 -22.88
N ILE A 510 25.67 -4.86 -21.80
CA ILE A 510 26.25 -5.09 -20.48
C ILE A 510 26.68 -6.57 -20.29
N GLY A 511 27.87 -6.79 -19.71
CA GLY A 511 28.42 -8.11 -19.40
C GLY A 511 27.56 -8.90 -18.42
N ARG A 512 27.64 -10.24 -18.44
CA ARG A 512 26.78 -11.12 -17.62
C ARG A 512 27.11 -11.05 -16.12
N GLU A 513 28.26 -10.47 -15.79
CA GLU A 513 28.78 -10.28 -14.44
C GLU A 513 28.04 -9.17 -13.65
N GLN A 514 27.36 -8.24 -14.35
CA GLN A 514 26.54 -7.19 -13.75
C GLN A 514 25.07 -7.64 -13.68
N THR A 515 24.51 -7.84 -12.50
CA THR A 515 23.12 -8.32 -12.35
C THR A 515 22.13 -7.25 -11.91
N ALA A 516 22.58 -6.04 -11.58
CA ALA A 516 21.69 -4.97 -11.16
C ALA A 516 21.03 -4.23 -12.34
N PHE A 517 19.81 -3.76 -12.12
CA PHE A 517 19.02 -2.87 -13.00
C PHE A 517 18.69 -3.40 -14.40
N ILE A 518 19.12 -4.61 -14.76
CA ILE A 518 18.80 -5.24 -16.05
C ILE A 518 17.62 -6.18 -15.88
N LYS A 519 16.65 -6.09 -16.81
CA LYS A 519 15.46 -6.93 -16.81
C LYS A 519 15.87 -8.41 -16.85
N ASN A 520 15.15 -9.25 -16.11
CA ASN A 520 15.38 -10.71 -16.02
C ASN A 520 16.71 -11.15 -15.38
N ARG A 521 17.52 -10.23 -14.82
CA ARG A 521 18.67 -10.59 -13.97
C ARG A 521 18.27 -10.50 -12.50
N ASN A 522 18.69 -11.48 -11.68
CA ASN A 522 18.22 -11.60 -10.31
C ASN A 522 19.32 -11.19 -9.31
N ILE A 523 18.93 -10.41 -8.28
CA ILE A 523 19.81 -10.01 -7.17
C ILE A 523 20.46 -11.20 -6.45
N LEU A 524 19.85 -12.39 -6.51
CA LEU A 524 20.34 -13.59 -5.85
C LEU A 524 21.39 -14.37 -6.66
N ASP A 525 21.59 -14.05 -7.93
CA ASP A 525 22.53 -14.77 -8.80
C ASP A 525 23.96 -14.67 -8.27
N GLY A 526 24.41 -13.45 -7.95
CA GLY A 526 25.74 -13.21 -7.37
C GLY A 526 25.94 -13.94 -6.03
N PRO A 527 25.05 -13.78 -5.03
CA PRO A 527 25.06 -14.55 -3.79
C PRO A 527 25.14 -16.06 -3.97
N LEU A 528 24.38 -16.63 -4.91
CA LEU A 528 24.42 -18.06 -5.23
C LEU A 528 25.79 -18.46 -5.79
N ILE A 529 26.27 -17.75 -6.81
CA ILE A 529 27.57 -18.00 -7.46
C ILE A 529 28.71 -17.98 -6.42
N ILE A 530 28.84 -16.90 -5.63
CA ILE A 530 29.94 -16.79 -4.66
C ILE A 530 29.83 -17.87 -3.58
N SER A 531 28.61 -18.20 -3.13
CA SER A 531 28.44 -19.26 -2.12
C SER A 531 28.90 -20.62 -2.64
N GLU A 532 28.56 -20.97 -3.87
CA GLU A 532 28.99 -22.23 -4.49
C GLU A 532 30.50 -22.27 -4.72
N ILE A 533 31.11 -21.17 -5.15
CA ILE A 533 32.57 -21.06 -5.30
C ILE A 533 33.26 -21.24 -3.95
N ILE A 534 32.76 -20.60 -2.88
CA ILE A 534 33.34 -20.74 -1.54
C ILE A 534 33.30 -22.21 -1.10
N SER A 535 32.15 -22.86 -1.27
CA SER A 535 31.97 -24.27 -0.91
C SER A 535 32.89 -25.19 -1.72
N TRP A 536 32.98 -24.98 -3.03
CA TRP A 536 33.86 -25.73 -3.93
C TRP A 536 35.34 -25.52 -3.60
N ALA A 537 35.77 -24.27 -3.40
CA ALA A 537 37.16 -23.94 -3.09
C ALA A 537 37.60 -24.55 -1.76
N LYS A 538 36.74 -24.53 -0.73
CA LYS A 538 36.97 -25.20 0.55
C LYS A 538 37.13 -26.71 0.39
N ALA A 539 36.23 -27.36 -0.36
CA ALA A 539 36.29 -28.81 -0.55
C ALA A 539 37.48 -29.25 -1.41
N SER A 540 37.86 -28.44 -2.39
CA SER A 540 38.99 -28.69 -3.29
C SER A 540 40.33 -28.21 -2.72
N LYS A 541 40.35 -27.68 -1.48
CA LYS A 541 41.52 -27.09 -0.83
C LYS A 541 42.25 -26.04 -1.70
N ARG A 542 41.50 -25.30 -2.53
CA ARG A 542 42.03 -24.27 -3.43
C ARG A 542 42.23 -22.96 -2.68
N LYS A 543 43.45 -22.44 -2.68
CA LYS A 543 43.74 -21.11 -2.13
C LYS A 543 43.09 -20.03 -2.99
N THR A 544 42.05 -19.38 -2.47
CA THR A 544 41.22 -18.42 -3.23
C THR A 544 41.10 -17.10 -2.49
N MET A 545 41.22 -16.00 -3.22
CA MET A 545 40.99 -14.64 -2.74
C MET A 545 39.58 -14.18 -3.11
N ILE A 546 38.89 -13.58 -2.15
CA ILE A 546 37.66 -12.80 -2.37
C ILE A 546 37.92 -11.39 -1.85
N LEU A 547 37.85 -10.38 -2.71
CA LEU A 547 37.92 -8.99 -2.33
C LEU A 547 36.55 -8.34 -2.53
N LYS A 548 35.90 -7.97 -1.43
CA LYS A 548 34.69 -7.15 -1.46
C LYS A 548 35.09 -5.69 -1.48
N VAL A 549 34.71 -4.98 -2.53
CA VAL A 549 35.07 -3.59 -2.78
C VAL A 549 33.89 -2.68 -2.47
N ASP A 550 34.18 -1.55 -1.81
CA ASP A 550 33.24 -0.46 -1.56
C ASP A 550 33.73 0.81 -2.28
N PHE A 551 32.89 1.44 -3.10
CA PHE A 551 33.24 2.67 -3.82
C PHE A 551 32.87 3.91 -3.01
N GLU A 552 33.75 4.91 -3.01
CA GLU A 552 33.49 6.19 -2.36
C GLU A 552 32.44 6.99 -3.14
N LYS A 553 31.18 6.93 -2.68
CA LYS A 553 30.07 7.73 -3.23
C LYS A 553 29.99 7.58 -4.76
N ALA A 554 29.83 6.34 -5.22
CA ALA A 554 30.00 5.94 -6.62
C ALA A 554 29.19 6.81 -7.61
N PHE A 555 27.92 7.08 -7.31
CA PHE A 555 27.07 7.92 -8.15
C PHE A 555 27.59 9.36 -8.25
N ASP A 556 28.14 9.93 -7.17
CA ASP A 556 28.52 11.34 -7.11
C ASP A 556 29.90 11.64 -7.73
N SER A 557 30.71 10.62 -8.01
CA SER A 557 32.11 10.75 -8.41
C SER A 557 32.38 10.48 -9.90
N LEU A 558 31.38 9.98 -10.63
CA LEU A 558 31.52 9.54 -12.01
C LEU A 558 31.78 10.72 -12.96
N SER A 559 32.84 10.63 -13.77
CA SER A 559 33.17 11.64 -14.79
C SER A 559 32.19 11.58 -15.98
N TRP A 560 31.67 12.73 -16.38
CA TRP A 560 30.79 12.85 -17.56
C TRP A 560 31.54 12.62 -18.88
N GLU A 561 32.80 13.06 -18.96
CA GLU A 561 33.65 12.82 -20.14
C GLU A 561 33.90 11.33 -20.33
N PHE A 562 34.24 10.62 -19.23
CA PHE A 562 34.42 9.17 -19.26
C PHE A 562 33.13 8.46 -19.68
N MET A 563 31.98 8.89 -19.16
CA MET A 563 30.69 8.31 -19.54
C MET A 563 30.41 8.49 -21.04
N ASP A 564 30.64 9.68 -21.59
CA ASP A 564 30.48 9.94 -23.01
C ASP A 564 31.43 9.10 -23.89
N ASP A 565 32.68 8.93 -23.44
CA ASP A 565 33.66 8.05 -24.08
C ASP A 565 33.22 6.58 -24.11
N ILE A 566 32.64 6.07 -23.01
CA ILE A 566 32.10 4.70 -22.96
C ILE A 566 30.87 4.56 -23.87
N LEU A 567 29.95 5.53 -23.85
CA LEU A 567 28.79 5.54 -24.75
C LEU A 567 29.25 5.52 -26.22
N GLY A 568 30.26 6.31 -26.57
CA GLY A 568 30.85 6.28 -27.92
C GLY A 568 31.42 4.91 -28.29
N GLN A 569 32.16 4.28 -27.38
CA GLN A 569 32.76 2.94 -27.63
C GLN A 569 31.71 1.82 -27.71
N MET A 570 30.57 1.96 -27.04
CA MET A 570 29.43 1.03 -27.15
C MET A 570 28.55 1.31 -28.38
N GLY A 571 28.91 2.29 -29.22
CA GLY A 571 28.21 2.58 -30.47
C GLY A 571 26.89 3.34 -30.31
N PHE A 572 26.69 4.07 -29.20
CA PHE A 572 25.60 5.03 -29.11
C PHE A 572 25.83 6.17 -30.10
N GLY A 573 24.78 6.53 -30.85
CA GLY A 573 24.85 7.59 -31.84
C GLY A 573 25.02 8.98 -31.23
N LEU A 574 25.37 9.94 -32.09
CA LEU A 574 25.65 11.31 -31.66
C LEU A 574 24.39 11.99 -31.10
N LYS A 575 23.20 11.70 -31.64
CA LYS A 575 21.93 12.26 -31.17
C LYS A 575 21.66 11.82 -29.74
N TRP A 576 21.74 10.51 -29.47
CA TRP A 576 21.57 9.99 -28.11
C TRP A 576 22.58 10.58 -27.12
N ARG A 577 23.86 10.61 -27.49
CA ARG A 577 24.92 11.18 -26.65
C ARG A 577 24.68 12.65 -26.35
N SER A 578 24.19 13.41 -27.34
CA SER A 578 23.82 14.81 -27.15
C SER A 578 22.69 14.97 -26.13
N TRP A 579 21.65 14.13 -26.17
CA TRP A 579 20.57 14.11 -25.18
C TRP A 579 21.05 13.82 -23.76
N ILE A 580 21.97 12.85 -23.61
CA ILE A 580 22.58 12.56 -22.29
C ILE A 580 23.37 13.76 -21.77
N LYS A 581 24.20 14.39 -22.63
CA LYS A 581 24.93 15.63 -22.26
C LYS A 581 23.98 16.76 -21.89
N GLY A 582 22.91 16.95 -22.65
CA GLY A 582 21.85 17.92 -22.35
C GLY A 582 21.23 17.73 -20.97
N CYS A 583 20.88 16.48 -20.63
CA CYS A 583 20.34 16.10 -19.33
C CYS A 583 21.29 16.35 -18.15
N LEU A 584 22.60 16.15 -18.35
CA LEU A 584 23.62 16.35 -17.33
C LEU A 584 24.00 17.83 -17.15
N ASN A 585 24.25 18.54 -18.26
CA ASN A 585 24.74 19.92 -18.25
C ASN A 585 23.68 20.94 -17.82
N SER A 586 22.40 20.67 -18.06
CA SER A 586 21.29 21.54 -17.64
C SER A 586 20.90 21.36 -16.17
N ALA A 587 21.48 20.38 -15.46
CA ALA A 587 21.10 20.09 -14.10
C ALA A 587 21.55 21.19 -13.14
N SER A 588 20.71 21.51 -12.17
CA SER A 588 21.05 22.40 -11.05
C SER A 588 20.54 21.80 -9.73
N MET A 589 21.23 22.11 -8.63
CA MET A 589 21.05 21.42 -7.36
C MET A 589 21.05 22.39 -6.17
N SER A 590 20.14 22.16 -5.21
CA SER A 590 20.15 22.82 -3.89
C SER A 590 20.01 21.78 -2.78
N VAL A 591 20.67 21.97 -1.65
CA VAL A 591 20.59 21.02 -0.51
C VAL A 591 19.43 21.40 0.40
N LEU A 592 18.56 20.44 0.75
CA LEU A 592 17.50 20.66 1.72
C LEU A 592 18.00 20.39 3.14
N ILE A 593 18.07 21.45 3.95
CA ILE A 593 18.39 21.38 5.38
C ILE A 593 17.11 21.69 6.17
N ASN A 594 16.62 20.68 6.90
CA ASN A 594 15.41 20.77 7.74
C ASN A 594 14.18 21.38 7.01
N GLY A 595 14.04 21.09 5.71
CA GLY A 595 12.93 21.57 4.87
C GLY A 595 13.19 22.89 4.14
N SER A 596 14.35 23.52 4.32
CA SER A 596 14.71 24.77 3.66
C SER A 596 15.92 24.57 2.73
N PRO A 597 15.85 25.02 1.46
CA PRO A 597 16.93 24.85 0.49
C PRO A 597 18.11 25.81 0.75
N THR A 598 19.32 25.39 0.36
CA THR A 598 20.49 26.26 0.19
C THR A 598 20.44 27.03 -1.13
N ALA A 599 21.42 27.89 -1.38
CA ALA A 599 21.71 28.39 -2.72
C ALA A 599 21.88 27.24 -3.73
N GLU A 600 21.57 27.53 -5.00
CA GLU A 600 21.69 26.58 -6.11
C GLU A 600 23.14 26.53 -6.63
N PHE A 601 23.59 25.35 -7.03
CA PHE A 601 24.89 25.15 -7.69
C PHE A 601 24.76 24.20 -8.87
N LEU A 602 25.72 24.28 -9.80
CA LEU A 602 25.78 23.46 -11.02
C LEU A 602 26.76 22.30 -10.83
N PRO A 603 26.31 21.03 -10.85
CA PRO A 603 27.21 19.88 -10.84
C PRO A 603 28.02 19.82 -12.15
N LYS A 604 29.24 19.30 -12.08
CA LYS A 604 30.10 19.03 -13.26
C LYS A 604 30.49 17.56 -13.40
N LYS A 605 30.08 16.72 -12.45
CA LYS A 605 30.30 15.28 -12.43
C LYS A 605 29.21 14.59 -11.62
N GLY A 606 29.18 13.27 -11.72
CA GLY A 606 28.25 12.41 -10.99
C GLY A 606 26.87 12.31 -11.65
N VAL A 607 26.07 11.37 -11.18
CA VAL A 607 24.70 11.12 -11.62
C VAL A 607 23.76 11.18 -10.43
N ARG A 608 22.55 11.72 -10.63
CA ARG A 608 21.64 12.07 -9.53
C ARG A 608 20.94 10.85 -8.95
N GLN A 609 21.14 10.60 -7.65
CA GLN A 609 20.51 9.46 -6.98
C GLN A 609 19.01 9.73 -6.78
N GLY A 610 18.16 9.03 -7.54
CA GLY A 610 16.70 9.29 -7.58
C GLY A 610 16.19 9.60 -8.99
N ASP A 611 17.12 9.83 -9.93
CA ASP A 611 16.86 9.94 -11.36
C ASP A 611 16.57 8.54 -11.96
N PRO A 612 15.48 8.34 -12.73
CA PRO A 612 15.22 7.10 -13.45
C PRO A 612 16.34 6.67 -14.42
N LEU A 613 17.09 7.63 -14.98
CA LEU A 613 18.13 7.39 -15.97
C LEU A 613 19.49 7.06 -15.33
N ALA A 614 19.79 7.64 -14.17
CA ALA A 614 21.09 7.50 -13.49
C ALA A 614 21.55 6.05 -13.25
N PRO A 615 20.69 5.09 -12.80
CA PRO A 615 21.11 3.71 -12.60
C PRO A 615 21.68 3.05 -13.86
N PHE A 616 21.09 3.36 -15.03
CA PHE A 616 21.53 2.79 -16.30
C PHE A 616 22.84 3.40 -16.79
N LEU A 617 22.98 4.73 -16.68
CA LEU A 617 24.23 5.41 -16.98
C LEU A 617 25.37 4.92 -16.08
N PHE A 618 25.09 4.67 -14.81
CA PHE A 618 26.06 4.13 -13.88
C PHE A 618 26.55 2.73 -14.29
N ILE A 619 25.64 1.80 -14.62
CA ILE A 619 26.07 0.45 -15.01
C ILE A 619 26.80 0.43 -16.36
N ILE A 620 26.45 1.33 -17.28
CA ILE A 620 27.20 1.52 -18.54
C ILE A 620 28.63 1.95 -18.24
N ALA A 621 28.82 2.96 -17.39
CA ALA A 621 30.16 3.39 -17.00
C ALA A 621 30.93 2.29 -16.23
N ALA A 622 30.25 1.56 -15.34
CA ALA A 622 30.82 0.46 -14.58
C ALA A 622 31.20 -0.74 -15.47
N GLU A 623 30.60 -0.89 -16.65
CA GLU A 623 31.00 -1.92 -17.63
C GLU A 623 32.46 -1.75 -18.07
N GLY A 624 32.99 -0.52 -18.06
CA GLY A 624 34.42 -0.29 -18.32
C GLY A 624 35.33 -1.04 -17.35
N LEU A 625 34.91 -1.24 -16.09
CA LEU A 625 35.66 -2.05 -15.13
C LEU A 625 35.57 -3.54 -15.47
N ASN A 626 34.42 -4.02 -15.93
CA ASN A 626 34.25 -5.41 -16.37
C ASN A 626 35.16 -5.70 -17.57
N VAL A 627 35.18 -4.81 -18.56
CA VAL A 627 36.06 -4.88 -19.73
C VAL A 627 37.53 -4.85 -19.34
N ALA A 628 37.94 -3.96 -18.42
CA ALA A 628 39.30 -3.92 -17.92
C ALA A 628 39.72 -5.25 -17.25
N MET A 629 38.82 -5.87 -16.49
CA MET A 629 39.06 -7.18 -15.88
C MET A 629 39.12 -8.31 -16.91
N GLN A 630 38.31 -8.25 -17.96
CA GLN A 630 38.37 -9.21 -19.06
C GLN A 630 39.74 -9.14 -19.76
N GLU A 631 40.21 -7.95 -20.12
CA GLU A 631 41.52 -7.80 -20.72
C GLU A 631 42.66 -8.23 -19.79
N ALA A 632 42.55 -7.93 -18.49
CA ALA A 632 43.54 -8.36 -17.51
C ALA A 632 43.63 -9.89 -17.39
N LYS A 633 42.50 -10.61 -17.53
CA LYS A 633 42.49 -12.08 -17.60
C LYS A 633 43.15 -12.59 -18.87
N GLU A 634 42.77 -12.04 -20.03
CA GLU A 634 43.30 -12.47 -21.34
C GLU A 634 44.82 -12.24 -21.44
N LYS A 635 45.32 -11.13 -20.87
CA LYS A 635 46.75 -10.79 -20.82
C LYS A 635 47.53 -11.52 -19.70
N GLY A 636 46.87 -12.35 -18.89
CA GLY A 636 47.50 -13.04 -17.75
C GLY A 636 47.93 -12.14 -16.59
N VAL A 637 47.48 -10.89 -16.56
CA VAL A 637 47.76 -9.93 -15.48
C VAL A 637 47.00 -10.27 -14.21
N PHE A 638 45.77 -10.78 -14.36
CA PHE A 638 44.92 -11.21 -13.26
C PHE A 638 44.43 -12.65 -13.47
N HIS A 639 44.64 -13.49 -12.46
CA HIS A 639 44.25 -14.90 -12.46
C HIS A 639 42.94 -15.05 -11.69
N GLY A 640 41.84 -15.20 -12.43
CA GLY A 640 40.52 -15.51 -11.89
C GLY A 640 40.41 -16.96 -11.42
N VAL A 641 39.27 -17.32 -10.84
CA VAL A 641 38.98 -18.71 -10.43
C VAL A 641 38.46 -19.49 -11.63
N LYS A 642 39.27 -20.44 -12.12
CA LYS A 642 38.87 -21.40 -13.15
C LYS A 642 38.06 -22.55 -12.56
N LEU A 643 36.79 -22.64 -12.93
CA LEU A 643 35.89 -23.70 -12.48
C LEU A 643 36.12 -25.02 -13.29
N PRO A 644 35.79 -26.20 -12.72
CA PRO A 644 35.97 -27.49 -13.38
C PRO A 644 35.06 -27.70 -14.59
N ASN A 645 35.19 -28.83 -15.31
CA ASN A 645 34.30 -29.22 -16.41
C ASN A 645 34.14 -28.16 -17.51
N ASN A 646 35.24 -27.54 -17.94
CA ASN A 646 35.25 -26.41 -18.90
C ASN A 646 34.34 -25.24 -18.48
N GLY A 647 34.19 -25.03 -17.17
CA GLY A 647 33.42 -23.94 -16.60
C GLY A 647 34.03 -22.56 -16.83
N PRO A 648 33.27 -21.49 -16.53
CA PRO A 648 33.73 -20.12 -16.71
C PRO A 648 34.89 -19.77 -15.77
N ILE A 649 35.74 -18.84 -16.21
CA ILE A 649 36.77 -18.21 -15.37
C ILE A 649 36.18 -16.95 -14.75
N LEU A 650 35.92 -17.01 -13.45
CA LEU A 650 35.30 -15.91 -12.71
C LEU A 650 36.36 -14.99 -12.10
N SER A 651 36.21 -13.69 -12.37
CA SER A 651 37.10 -12.63 -11.84
C SER A 651 36.36 -11.61 -10.98
N ASN A 652 35.10 -11.33 -11.33
CA ASN A 652 34.33 -10.25 -10.75
C ASN A 652 32.83 -10.51 -10.91
N LEU A 653 32.05 -9.99 -9.96
CA LEU A 653 30.60 -9.94 -9.98
C LEU A 653 30.16 -8.58 -9.44
N HIS A 654 29.28 -7.91 -10.15
CA HIS A 654 28.81 -6.58 -9.79
C HIS A 654 27.29 -6.62 -9.57
N TYR A 655 26.84 -5.87 -8.56
CA TYR A 655 25.45 -5.49 -8.39
C TYR A 655 25.41 -3.97 -8.18
N ALA A 656 25.31 -3.24 -9.28
CA ALA A 656 25.49 -1.79 -9.30
C ALA A 656 26.88 -1.42 -8.76
N ASP A 657 26.95 -0.69 -7.65
CA ASP A 657 28.17 -0.27 -6.96
C ASP A 657 28.76 -1.35 -6.04
N ASP A 658 27.97 -2.36 -5.62
CA ASP A 658 28.51 -3.49 -4.85
C ASP A 658 29.32 -4.42 -5.79
N ALA A 659 30.64 -4.44 -5.63
CA ALA A 659 31.54 -5.27 -6.43
C ALA A 659 32.28 -6.31 -5.58
N ILE A 660 32.31 -7.55 -6.07
CA ILE A 660 33.14 -8.64 -5.54
C ILE A 660 34.10 -9.08 -6.61
N PHE A 661 35.39 -9.14 -6.26
CA PHE A 661 36.44 -9.74 -7.08
C PHE A 661 36.84 -11.09 -6.50
N VAL A 662 37.06 -12.06 -7.38
CA VAL A 662 37.46 -13.42 -7.01
C VAL A 662 38.67 -13.81 -7.85
N GLY A 663 39.70 -14.36 -7.23
CA GLY A 663 40.89 -14.79 -7.94
C GLY A 663 41.71 -15.80 -7.15
N GLU A 664 42.78 -16.29 -7.76
CA GLU A 664 43.75 -17.14 -7.07
C GLU A 664 44.46 -16.34 -5.98
N TRP A 665 44.75 -16.99 -4.85
CA TRP A 665 45.47 -16.34 -3.75
C TRP A 665 46.94 -16.12 -4.11
N SER A 666 47.31 -14.86 -4.33
CA SER A 666 48.69 -14.44 -4.56
C SER A 666 48.82 -12.94 -4.30
N SER A 667 49.91 -12.53 -3.65
CA SER A 667 50.22 -11.11 -3.45
C SER A 667 50.32 -10.35 -4.77
N SER A 668 50.90 -10.97 -5.81
CA SER A 668 50.98 -10.37 -7.15
C SER A 668 49.59 -10.13 -7.76
N ASN A 669 48.71 -11.14 -7.66
CA ASN A 669 47.36 -11.07 -8.21
C ASN A 669 46.52 -9.96 -7.53
N ALA A 670 46.62 -9.87 -6.20
CA ALA A 670 45.98 -8.83 -5.41
C ALA A 670 46.52 -7.41 -5.70
N CYS A 671 47.85 -7.27 -5.79
CA CYS A 671 48.49 -6.01 -6.19
C CYS A 671 48.05 -5.57 -7.59
N ASN A 672 47.97 -6.50 -8.54
CA ASN A 672 47.52 -6.20 -9.90
C ASN A 672 46.06 -5.74 -9.92
N LEU A 673 45.19 -6.39 -9.15
CA LEU A 673 43.82 -5.92 -8.98
C LEU A 673 43.75 -4.50 -8.40
N ALA A 674 44.53 -4.19 -7.37
CA ALA A 674 44.59 -2.84 -6.81
C ALA A 674 45.08 -1.79 -7.82
N ARG A 675 46.06 -2.16 -8.67
CA ARG A 675 46.54 -1.30 -9.77
C ARG A 675 45.46 -1.06 -10.81
N ILE A 676 44.74 -2.10 -11.24
CA ILE A 676 43.62 -1.99 -12.19
C ILE A 676 42.55 -1.04 -11.64
N LEU A 677 42.15 -1.22 -10.38
CA LEU A 677 41.17 -0.36 -9.70
C LEU A 677 41.65 1.10 -9.62
N ARG A 678 42.95 1.32 -9.40
CA ARG A 678 43.54 2.67 -9.41
C ARG A 678 43.53 3.30 -10.80
N CYS A 679 43.92 2.57 -11.85
CA CYS A 679 43.86 3.06 -13.24
C CYS A 679 42.43 3.38 -13.66
N PHE A 680 41.48 2.53 -13.26
CA PHE A 680 40.07 2.76 -13.50
C PHE A 680 39.56 4.00 -12.76
N HIS A 681 39.98 4.24 -11.52
CA HIS A 681 39.66 5.47 -10.78
C HIS A 681 40.16 6.74 -11.49
N LEU A 682 41.41 6.73 -11.98
CA LEU A 682 41.98 7.89 -12.67
C LEU A 682 41.15 8.29 -13.90
N SER A 683 40.69 7.29 -14.66
CA SER A 683 39.89 7.48 -15.87
C SER A 683 38.44 7.85 -15.55
N SER A 684 37.76 7.05 -14.72
CA SER A 684 36.31 7.15 -14.47
C SER A 684 35.91 8.13 -13.36
N GLY A 685 36.83 8.44 -12.45
CA GLY A 685 36.53 9.13 -11.19
C GLY A 685 36.08 8.20 -10.05
N LEU A 686 35.73 6.95 -10.32
CA LEU A 686 35.23 6.00 -9.32
C LEU A 686 36.35 5.50 -8.40
N LYS A 687 36.42 6.06 -7.20
CA LYS A 687 37.45 5.75 -6.21
C LYS A 687 37.03 4.61 -5.30
N VAL A 688 37.91 3.64 -5.10
CA VAL A 688 37.71 2.56 -4.13
C VAL A 688 38.04 3.02 -2.72
N ASN A 689 37.15 2.74 -1.77
CA ASN A 689 37.39 2.89 -0.34
C ASN A 689 38.03 1.61 0.22
N PHE A 690 39.36 1.50 0.15
CA PHE A 690 40.05 0.33 0.68
C PHE A 690 39.82 0.12 2.18
N ARG A 691 39.69 1.21 2.96
CA ARG A 691 39.39 1.13 4.40
C ARG A 691 38.03 0.51 4.74
N LYS A 692 37.05 0.59 3.83
CA LYS A 692 35.74 -0.07 3.96
C LYS A 692 35.66 -1.40 3.22
N SER A 693 36.55 -1.62 2.26
CA SER A 693 36.71 -2.86 1.53
C SER A 693 37.32 -3.94 2.44
N SER A 694 37.04 -5.20 2.13
CA SER A 694 37.52 -6.34 2.93
C SER A 694 37.98 -7.51 2.06
N ILE A 695 39.11 -8.09 2.41
CA ILE A 695 39.66 -9.29 1.77
C ILE A 695 39.41 -10.53 2.63
N VAL A 696 39.02 -11.63 1.97
CA VAL A 696 38.80 -12.94 2.59
C VAL A 696 39.65 -13.97 1.85
N GLY A 697 40.44 -14.74 2.58
CA GLY A 697 41.20 -15.88 2.06
C GLY A 697 40.49 -17.19 2.35
N ILE A 698 40.40 -18.08 1.34
CA ILE A 698 39.86 -19.43 1.49
C ILE A 698 41.02 -20.42 1.38
N GLY A 699 41.17 -21.31 2.35
CA GLY A 699 42.27 -22.29 2.38
C GLY A 699 43.63 -21.64 2.70
N VAL A 700 43.62 -20.49 3.37
CA VAL A 700 44.78 -19.65 3.66
C VAL A 700 44.80 -19.34 5.15
N ASN A 701 46.00 -19.23 5.73
CA ASN A 701 46.19 -18.91 7.14
C ASN A 701 45.93 -17.42 7.44
N ASP A 702 45.44 -17.11 8.64
CA ASP A 702 45.08 -15.74 9.03
C ASP A 702 46.26 -14.75 8.99
N SER A 703 47.51 -15.22 9.18
CA SER A 703 48.72 -14.40 9.06
C SER A 703 48.99 -13.92 7.63
N GLU A 704 48.80 -14.80 6.63
CA GLU A 704 48.91 -14.45 5.21
C GLU A 704 47.81 -13.45 4.82
N ILE A 705 46.58 -13.65 5.33
CA ILE A 705 45.46 -12.75 5.06
C ILE A 705 45.73 -11.37 5.65
N SER A 706 46.22 -11.31 6.89
CA SER A 706 46.55 -10.05 7.56
C SER A 706 47.65 -9.29 6.84
N SER A 707 48.68 -9.99 6.37
CA SER A 707 49.79 -9.40 5.60
C SER A 707 49.31 -8.80 4.28
N LEU A 708 48.45 -9.51 3.56
CA LEU A 708 47.90 -9.02 2.29
C LEU A 708 46.90 -7.87 2.48
N ALA A 709 46.08 -7.94 3.54
CA ALA A 709 45.15 -6.89 3.90
C ALA A 709 45.89 -5.58 4.25
N TYR A 710 47.00 -5.67 4.99
CA TYR A 710 47.88 -4.55 5.29
C TYR A 710 48.46 -3.94 4.01
N LEU A 711 48.98 -4.77 3.11
CA LEU A 711 49.53 -4.31 1.83
C LEU A 711 48.50 -3.54 0.98
N LEU A 712 47.25 -4.02 0.96
CA LEU A 712 46.15 -3.37 0.23
C LEU A 712 45.52 -2.20 0.99
N ASN A 713 45.91 -1.97 2.25
CA ASN A 713 45.27 -1.02 3.16
C ASN A 713 43.75 -1.26 3.31
N CYS A 714 43.36 -2.53 3.42
CA CYS A 714 41.96 -2.96 3.56
C CYS A 714 41.72 -3.83 4.80
N LYS A 715 40.45 -4.09 5.12
CA LYS A 715 40.08 -4.89 6.29
C LYS A 715 40.29 -6.38 6.04
N VAL A 716 40.75 -7.09 7.07
CA VAL A 716 40.64 -8.56 7.12
C VAL A 716 39.16 -8.91 7.29
N GLY A 717 38.60 -9.62 6.31
CA GLY A 717 37.25 -10.17 6.36
C GLY A 717 37.26 -11.62 6.83
N SER A 718 36.10 -12.13 7.21
CA SER A 718 35.91 -13.53 7.60
C SER A 718 34.62 -14.10 7.01
N LEU A 719 34.52 -15.42 6.96
CA LEU A 719 33.30 -16.12 6.59
C LEU A 719 32.46 -16.43 7.84
N PRO A 720 31.13 -16.22 7.81
CA PRO A 720 30.34 -15.82 6.65
C PRO A 720 30.42 -14.32 6.31
N LEU A 721 30.60 -14.02 5.02
CA LEU A 721 30.71 -12.65 4.50
C LEU A 721 29.32 -12.11 4.17
N THR A 722 28.98 -10.90 4.62
CA THR A 722 27.71 -10.25 4.22
C THR A 722 27.83 -9.64 2.83
N TYR A 723 27.06 -10.15 1.87
CA TYR A 723 26.95 -9.63 0.50
C TYR A 723 25.48 -9.51 0.08
N LEU A 724 25.10 -8.32 -0.40
CA LEU A 724 23.72 -7.95 -0.72
C LEU A 724 22.72 -8.17 0.43
N GLY A 725 23.21 -8.23 1.68
CA GLY A 725 22.39 -8.49 2.87
C GLY A 725 22.19 -9.97 3.22
N LEU A 726 22.86 -10.89 2.50
CA LEU A 726 22.88 -12.33 2.79
C LEU A 726 24.25 -12.76 3.35
N PRO A 727 24.27 -13.72 4.30
CA PRO A 727 25.51 -14.27 4.86
C PRO A 727 26.06 -15.38 3.95
N ILE A 728 27.00 -15.03 3.10
CA ILE A 728 27.61 -15.93 2.11
C ILE A 728 28.69 -16.80 2.78
N GLY A 729 28.73 -18.08 2.43
CA GLY A 729 29.61 -19.08 3.05
C GLY A 729 29.13 -19.56 4.43
N ALA A 730 27.94 -19.12 4.86
CA ALA A 730 27.28 -19.57 6.07
C ALA A 730 26.61 -20.94 5.88
N ARG A 731 26.62 -21.77 6.93
CA ARG A 731 25.83 -23.03 6.95
C ARG A 731 24.43 -22.74 7.48
N MET A 732 23.55 -22.21 6.63
CA MET A 732 22.20 -21.75 7.00
C MET A 732 21.23 -22.87 7.44
N ASN A 733 21.68 -24.12 7.53
CA ASN A 733 20.96 -25.18 8.24
C ASN A 733 21.05 -25.05 9.78
N LYS A 734 21.97 -24.23 10.31
CA LYS A 734 22.09 -23.93 11.74
C LYS A 734 21.12 -22.82 12.14
N ALA A 735 20.33 -23.06 13.19
CA ALA A 735 19.33 -22.12 13.70
C ALA A 735 19.93 -20.78 14.17
N GLU A 736 21.12 -20.80 14.77
CA GLU A 736 21.83 -19.63 15.30
C GLU A 736 22.05 -18.51 14.26
N LEU A 737 22.21 -18.88 12.99
CA LEU A 737 22.49 -17.95 11.90
C LEU A 737 21.24 -17.22 11.37
N TRP A 738 20.04 -17.57 11.87
CA TRP A 738 18.77 -16.95 11.49
C TRP A 738 18.36 -15.78 12.41
N GLY A 739 19.18 -15.44 13.40
CA GLY A 739 18.98 -14.29 14.29
C GLY A 739 18.59 -12.99 13.57
N PRO A 740 19.25 -12.59 12.45
CA PRO A 740 18.88 -11.37 11.72
C PRO A 740 17.42 -11.34 11.23
N VAL A 741 16.88 -12.48 10.79
CA VAL A 741 15.48 -12.57 10.31
C VAL A 741 14.53 -12.50 11.50
N ILE A 742 14.81 -13.24 12.58
CA ILE A 742 14.01 -13.22 13.80
C ILE A 742 13.96 -11.80 14.38
N ASN A 743 15.10 -11.12 14.48
CA ASN A 743 15.20 -9.76 15.00
C ASN A 743 14.41 -8.77 14.14
N LYS A 744 14.35 -8.95 12.81
CA LYS A 744 13.48 -8.13 11.95
C LYS A 744 12.00 -8.29 12.28
N PHE A 745 11.52 -9.51 12.58
CA PHE A 745 10.15 -9.74 13.03
C PHE A 745 9.91 -9.03 14.37
N LEU A 746 10.76 -9.28 15.36
CA LEU A 746 10.63 -8.70 16.70
C LEU A 746 10.66 -7.16 16.68
N ASN A 747 11.57 -6.56 15.91
CA ASN A 747 11.66 -5.11 15.77
C ASN A 747 10.45 -4.48 15.06
N LYS A 748 9.78 -5.20 14.15
CA LYS A 748 8.53 -4.71 13.55
C LYS A 748 7.37 -4.81 14.55
N LEU A 749 7.31 -5.90 15.29
CA LEU A 749 6.29 -6.12 16.31
C LEU A 749 6.39 -5.14 17.48
N SER A 750 7.60 -4.81 17.94
CA SER A 750 7.80 -3.84 19.03
C SER A 750 7.28 -2.43 18.67
N ASN A 751 7.32 -2.07 17.39
CA ASN A 751 6.77 -0.82 16.88
C ASN A 751 5.24 -0.82 16.76
N TRP A 752 4.61 -1.99 16.73
CA TRP A 752 3.16 -2.13 16.61
C TRP A 752 2.53 -2.46 17.95
N LYS A 753 1.88 -1.47 18.57
CA LYS A 753 1.02 -1.75 19.73
C LYS A 753 -0.21 -2.51 19.24
N SER A 754 -0.20 -3.83 19.37
CA SER A 754 -1.31 -4.71 18.96
C SER A 754 -2.66 -4.34 19.59
N SER A 755 -2.65 -3.67 20.75
CA SER A 755 -3.84 -3.12 21.41
C SER A 755 -4.49 -1.94 20.69
N LEU A 756 -3.78 -1.31 19.74
CA LEU A 756 -4.28 -0.20 18.94
C LEU A 756 -4.77 -0.65 17.56
N LEU A 757 -4.72 -1.96 17.26
CA LEU A 757 -5.03 -2.51 15.95
C LEU A 757 -6.23 -3.45 16.02
N SER A 758 -7.16 -3.29 15.08
CA SER A 758 -8.28 -4.21 14.90
C SER A 758 -7.79 -5.60 14.48
N PHE A 759 -8.66 -6.61 14.53
CA PHE A 759 -8.34 -7.94 14.01
C PHE A 759 -8.04 -7.91 12.50
N GLY A 760 -8.78 -7.08 11.74
CA GLY A 760 -8.50 -6.82 10.33
C GLY A 760 -7.15 -6.15 10.09
N GLY A 761 -6.80 -5.12 10.88
CA GLY A 761 -5.49 -4.47 10.79
C GLY A 761 -4.32 -5.42 11.09
N ARG A 762 -4.46 -6.27 12.11
CA ARG A 762 -3.48 -7.32 12.42
C ARG A 762 -3.37 -8.36 11.30
N LEU A 763 -4.49 -8.80 10.73
CA LEU A 763 -4.50 -9.71 9.58
C LEU A 763 -3.74 -9.12 8.38
N THR A 764 -4.02 -7.85 8.06
CA THR A 764 -3.38 -7.14 6.95
C THR A 764 -1.88 -7.01 7.18
N LEU A 765 -1.42 -6.67 8.39
CA LEU A 765 0.01 -6.59 8.71
C LEU A 765 0.69 -7.97 8.71
N CYS A 766 0.02 -9.02 9.19
CA CYS A 766 0.51 -10.39 9.09
C CYS A 766 0.77 -10.79 7.64
N LYS A 767 -0.16 -10.46 6.74
CA LYS A 767 -0.07 -10.78 5.31
C LYS A 767 0.94 -9.92 4.56
N SER A 768 0.82 -8.60 4.66
CA SER A 768 1.56 -7.64 3.83
C SER A 768 2.98 -7.36 4.34
N VAL A 769 3.22 -7.52 5.65
CA VAL A 769 4.52 -7.21 6.24
C VAL A 769 5.21 -8.46 6.77
N LEU A 770 4.61 -9.18 7.73
CA LEU A 770 5.30 -10.30 8.38
C LEU A 770 5.61 -11.44 7.40
N SER A 771 4.70 -11.79 6.49
CA SER A 771 4.99 -12.78 5.44
C SER A 771 6.11 -12.38 4.48
N ASN A 772 6.43 -11.08 4.40
CA ASN A 772 7.39 -10.54 3.45
C ASN A 772 8.80 -10.35 4.04
N LEU A 773 8.93 -10.29 5.37
CA LEU A 773 10.21 -10.05 6.05
C LEU A 773 11.25 -11.16 5.83
N SER A 774 10.81 -12.41 5.66
CA SER A 774 11.67 -13.57 5.44
C SER A 774 11.92 -13.89 3.96
N LEU A 775 11.17 -13.30 3.03
CA LEU A 775 11.22 -13.62 1.60
C LEU A 775 12.64 -13.62 1.04
N TYR A 776 13.43 -12.59 1.37
CA TYR A 776 14.77 -12.45 0.83
C TYR A 776 15.70 -13.61 1.24
N TYR A 777 15.63 -14.07 2.50
CA TYR A 777 16.41 -15.21 2.97
C TYR A 777 15.84 -16.53 2.46
N PHE A 778 14.51 -16.67 2.45
CA PHE A 778 13.82 -17.87 1.97
C PHE A 778 14.01 -18.11 0.47
N SER A 779 14.34 -17.08 -0.29
CA SER A 779 14.61 -17.19 -1.72
C SER A 779 15.94 -17.86 -2.04
N LEU A 780 16.85 -17.99 -1.08
CA LEU A 780 18.15 -18.64 -1.29
C LEU A 780 18.41 -19.80 -0.32
N PHE A 781 17.89 -19.74 0.91
CA PHE A 781 18.21 -20.72 1.97
C PHE A 781 16.99 -21.56 2.38
N LYS A 782 17.20 -22.87 2.54
CA LYS A 782 16.24 -23.79 3.20
C LYS A 782 16.25 -23.54 4.70
N ALA A 783 15.14 -23.02 5.23
CA ALA A 783 14.99 -22.69 6.64
C ALA A 783 14.84 -23.96 7.50
N PRO A 784 15.54 -24.06 8.64
CA PRO A 784 15.35 -25.14 9.60
C PRO A 784 13.91 -25.16 10.16
N ALA A 785 13.38 -26.35 10.44
CA ALA A 785 12.01 -26.52 10.89
C ALA A 785 11.70 -25.79 12.21
N ASN A 786 12.67 -25.73 13.13
CA ASN A 786 12.53 -24.97 14.38
C ASN A 786 12.44 -23.46 14.16
N ILE A 787 13.18 -22.90 13.19
CA ILE A 787 13.09 -21.49 12.81
C ILE A 787 11.72 -21.17 12.22
N LEU A 788 11.23 -22.01 11.30
CA LEU A 788 9.90 -21.86 10.72
C LEU A 788 8.80 -21.91 11.80
N LYS A 789 8.88 -22.87 12.73
CA LYS A 789 7.95 -22.96 13.88
C LYS A 789 8.00 -21.71 14.77
N SER A 790 9.19 -21.17 15.04
CA SER A 790 9.38 -19.96 15.85
C SER A 790 8.76 -18.72 15.19
N LEU A 791 9.00 -18.51 13.89
CA LEU A 791 8.43 -17.40 13.13
C LEU A 791 6.90 -17.52 13.02
N GLU A 792 6.37 -18.72 12.79
CA GLU A 792 4.92 -18.96 12.76
C GLU A 792 4.26 -18.73 14.13
N SER A 793 4.89 -19.19 15.21
CA SER A 793 4.45 -18.89 16.58
C SER A 793 4.39 -17.38 16.84
N THR A 794 5.39 -16.65 16.36
CA THR A 794 5.47 -15.19 16.47
C THR A 794 4.33 -14.50 15.70
N ARG A 795 4.04 -14.92 14.46
CA ARG A 795 2.89 -14.43 13.67
C ARG A 795 1.56 -14.72 14.36
N SER A 796 1.39 -15.93 14.89
CA SER A 796 0.19 -16.35 15.60
C SER A 796 -0.04 -15.51 16.87
N LYS A 797 0.99 -15.33 17.71
CA LYS A 797 0.91 -14.50 18.93
C LYS A 797 0.49 -13.06 18.60
N PHE A 798 1.09 -12.46 17.57
CA PHE A 798 0.73 -11.12 17.14
C PHE A 798 -0.71 -11.03 16.62
N PHE A 799 -1.11 -11.96 15.76
CA PHE A 799 -2.46 -12.00 15.20
C PHE A 799 -3.54 -12.06 16.29
N TRP A 800 -3.35 -12.93 17.29
CA TRP A 800 -4.25 -13.02 18.44
C TRP A 800 -4.07 -11.89 19.45
N GLY A 801 -3.03 -11.06 19.32
CA GLY A 801 -2.76 -9.91 20.18
C GLY A 801 -2.46 -10.35 21.61
N ARG A 802 -1.73 -11.46 21.74
CA ARG A 802 -1.12 -11.87 23.00
C ARG A 802 0.03 -10.92 23.30
N LYS A 803 0.04 -10.35 24.51
CA LYS A 803 1.25 -9.71 25.07
C LYS A 803 2.13 -10.78 25.70
N ASP A 804 3.40 -10.45 25.89
CA ASP A 804 4.30 -11.31 26.65
C ASP A 804 3.70 -11.51 28.06
N ASN A 805 3.57 -12.77 28.49
CA ASN A 805 2.93 -13.26 29.71
C ASN A 805 1.39 -13.31 29.79
N GLU A 806 0.63 -12.93 28.75
CA GLU A 806 -0.85 -13.05 28.76
C GLU A 806 -1.35 -14.30 27.99
N LYS A 807 -2.12 -15.18 28.65
CA LYS A 807 -2.85 -16.27 27.97
C LYS A 807 -4.18 -15.73 27.40
N LYS A 808 -4.23 -15.42 26.11
CA LYS A 808 -5.51 -15.20 25.39
C LYS A 808 -6.02 -16.47 24.72
N ILE A 809 -7.33 -16.68 24.76
CA ILE A 809 -8.02 -17.77 24.06
C ILE A 809 -7.79 -17.66 22.55
N THR A 810 -7.39 -18.77 21.94
CA THR A 810 -7.25 -18.92 20.49
C THR A 810 -8.40 -19.76 19.97
N TRP A 811 -9.43 -19.11 19.43
CA TRP A 811 -10.67 -19.74 19.00
C TRP A 811 -10.50 -20.69 17.81
N ILE A 812 -9.50 -20.46 16.96
CA ILE A 812 -9.26 -21.22 15.73
C ILE A 812 -7.79 -21.65 15.68
N ALA A 813 -7.54 -22.91 15.30
CA ALA A 813 -6.19 -23.41 15.10
C ALA A 813 -5.44 -22.60 14.04
N TRP A 814 -4.15 -22.29 14.31
CA TRP A 814 -3.32 -21.51 13.38
C TRP A 814 -3.20 -22.16 12.00
N SER A 815 -3.15 -23.50 11.93
CA SER A 815 -3.13 -24.26 10.68
C SER A 815 -4.35 -23.99 9.79
N LYS A 816 -5.54 -23.80 10.38
CA LYS A 816 -6.75 -23.42 9.63
C LYS A 816 -6.68 -21.97 9.17
N ILE A 817 -6.14 -21.06 9.99
CA ILE A 817 -6.01 -19.64 9.64
C ILE A 817 -5.06 -19.41 8.45
N ILE A 818 -3.93 -20.11 8.41
CA ILE A 818 -2.94 -19.94 7.34
C ILE A 818 -3.34 -20.60 6.01
N ALA A 819 -4.40 -21.42 6.00
CA ALA A 819 -4.92 -22.05 4.78
C ALA A 819 -5.43 -21.01 3.76
N SER A 820 -5.61 -21.43 2.49
CA SER A 820 -6.22 -20.57 1.47
C SER A 820 -7.66 -20.24 1.83
N LYS A 821 -8.18 -19.14 1.27
CA LYS A 821 -9.58 -18.76 1.41
C LYS A 821 -10.53 -19.85 0.92
N GLU A 822 -10.18 -20.52 -0.17
CA GLU A 822 -10.92 -21.66 -0.73
C GLU A 822 -11.04 -22.83 0.25
N ARG A 823 -10.01 -23.07 1.08
CA ARG A 823 -10.02 -24.11 2.12
C ARG A 823 -10.51 -23.56 3.48
N GLY A 824 -11.26 -22.46 3.47
CA GLY A 824 -11.84 -21.84 4.67
C GLY A 824 -10.85 -21.07 5.56
N GLY A 825 -9.62 -20.85 5.11
CA GLY A 825 -8.61 -20.07 5.82
C GLY A 825 -8.64 -18.58 5.52
N LEU A 826 -7.76 -17.81 6.18
CA LEU A 826 -7.70 -16.36 5.97
C LEU A 826 -6.73 -15.96 4.85
N GLY A 827 -6.03 -16.90 4.22
CA GLY A 827 -5.08 -16.61 3.13
C GLY A 827 -3.81 -15.90 3.59
N ILE A 828 -3.30 -16.24 4.79
CA ILE A 828 -2.02 -15.70 5.29
C ILE A 828 -0.83 -16.48 4.72
N GLY A 829 -1.02 -17.77 4.43
CA GLY A 829 0.01 -18.65 3.89
C GLY A 829 1.02 -19.14 4.93
N SER A 830 1.47 -20.38 4.76
CA SER A 830 2.52 -20.99 5.58
C SER A 830 3.91 -20.54 5.12
N LEU A 831 4.75 -20.16 6.07
CA LEU A 831 6.17 -19.86 5.82
C LEU A 831 6.96 -21.08 5.33
N LYS A 832 6.60 -22.31 5.76
CA LYS A 832 7.22 -23.54 5.24
C LYS A 832 6.94 -23.69 3.75
N ALA A 833 5.67 -23.57 3.37
CA ALA A 833 5.25 -23.67 1.97
C ALA A 833 5.89 -22.56 1.12
N GLN A 834 5.93 -21.33 1.64
CA GLN A 834 6.57 -20.19 0.98
C GLN A 834 8.07 -20.43 0.74
N ASN A 835 8.81 -20.95 1.74
CA ASN A 835 10.23 -21.25 1.58
C ASN A 835 10.48 -22.36 0.55
N LEU A 836 9.72 -23.45 0.60
CA LEU A 836 9.83 -24.53 -0.38
C LEU A 836 9.53 -24.05 -1.81
N ALA A 837 8.46 -23.27 -1.99
CA ALA A 837 8.08 -22.76 -3.30
C ALA A 837 9.13 -21.77 -3.87
N LEU A 838 9.67 -20.87 -3.04
CA LEU A 838 10.74 -19.97 -3.47
C LEU A 838 12.02 -20.70 -3.87
N LEU A 839 12.35 -21.82 -3.21
CA LEU A 839 13.49 -22.64 -3.59
C LEU A 839 13.21 -23.48 -4.85
N CYS A 840 11.96 -23.93 -5.04
CA CYS A 840 11.53 -24.61 -6.26
C CYS A 840 11.66 -23.72 -7.49
N LYS A 841 11.50 -22.40 -7.35
CA LYS A 841 11.77 -21.43 -8.41
C LYS A 841 13.15 -21.62 -9.05
N TRP A 842 14.17 -22.02 -8.28
CA TRP A 842 15.49 -22.27 -8.83
C TRP A 842 15.56 -23.49 -9.77
N TRP A 843 14.76 -24.53 -9.52
CA TRP A 843 14.63 -25.66 -10.45
C TRP A 843 13.99 -25.22 -11.77
N TRP A 844 12.94 -24.39 -11.68
CA TRP A 844 12.30 -23.79 -12.84
C TRP A 844 13.26 -22.89 -13.62
N CYS A 845 13.94 -21.96 -12.95
CA CYS A 845 14.94 -21.07 -13.55
C CYS A 845 16.07 -21.87 -14.21
N PHE A 846 16.58 -22.92 -13.56
CA PHE A 846 17.63 -23.77 -14.14
C PHE A 846 17.17 -24.45 -15.44
N SER A 847 15.90 -24.87 -15.48
CA SER A 847 15.34 -25.57 -16.64
C SER A 847 14.96 -24.63 -17.79
N SER A 848 14.60 -23.38 -17.49
CA SER A 848 14.09 -22.41 -18.47
C SER A 848 15.14 -21.41 -18.97
N GLU A 849 16.10 -21.01 -18.14
CA GLU A 849 17.13 -20.04 -18.52
C GLU A 849 18.28 -20.75 -19.23
N ASN A 850 18.72 -20.29 -20.41
CA ASN A 850 19.82 -20.94 -21.14
C ASN A 850 21.14 -20.16 -21.17
N ILE A 851 21.16 -18.91 -20.71
CA ILE A 851 22.26 -17.96 -20.97
C ILE A 851 22.87 -17.38 -19.68
N SER A 852 22.28 -17.64 -18.51
CA SER A 852 22.68 -17.01 -17.25
C SER A 852 24.01 -17.56 -16.70
N LEU A 853 24.85 -16.66 -16.16
CA LEU A 853 26.17 -17.01 -15.63
C LEU A 853 26.06 -18.01 -14.46
N TRP A 854 25.06 -17.82 -13.59
CA TRP A 854 24.85 -18.70 -12.44
C TRP A 854 24.56 -20.15 -12.88
N LYS A 855 23.78 -20.35 -13.94
CA LYS A 855 23.49 -21.68 -14.48
C LYS A 855 24.76 -22.37 -14.96
N HIS A 856 25.61 -21.67 -15.72
CA HIS A 856 26.90 -22.24 -16.16
C HIS A 856 27.82 -22.60 -14.99
N VAL A 857 27.83 -21.80 -13.92
CA VAL A 857 28.58 -22.10 -12.70
C VAL A 857 28.04 -23.37 -12.04
N ILE A 858 26.72 -23.50 -11.90
CA ILE A 858 26.09 -24.71 -11.36
C ILE A 858 26.39 -25.92 -12.25
N GLN A 859 26.30 -25.80 -13.57
CA GLN A 859 26.57 -26.90 -14.49
C GLN A 859 28.02 -27.37 -14.42
N SER A 860 28.95 -26.42 -14.35
CA SER A 860 30.38 -26.69 -14.17
C SER A 860 30.66 -27.44 -12.87
N LEU A 861 30.00 -27.05 -11.77
CA LEU A 861 30.25 -27.60 -10.43
C LEU A 861 29.51 -28.91 -10.14
N HIS A 862 28.29 -29.08 -10.69
CA HIS A 862 27.36 -30.17 -10.33
C HIS A 862 26.98 -31.07 -11.51
N GLY A 863 27.50 -30.82 -12.72
CA GLY A 863 27.17 -31.59 -13.93
C GLY A 863 26.17 -30.88 -14.85
N SER A 864 26.03 -31.33 -16.09
CA SER A 864 25.22 -30.64 -17.13
C SER A 864 23.74 -30.45 -16.77
N ASP A 865 23.17 -31.38 -15.99
CA ASP A 865 21.80 -31.35 -15.46
C ASP A 865 21.70 -30.64 -14.09
N GLY A 866 22.81 -30.07 -13.59
CA GLY A 866 22.90 -29.47 -12.27
C GLY A 866 22.69 -30.46 -11.12
N GLY A 867 22.73 -31.78 -11.39
CA GLY A 867 22.43 -32.83 -10.42
C GLY A 867 20.93 -33.10 -10.20
N ILE A 868 20.04 -32.61 -11.08
CA ILE A 868 18.58 -32.82 -10.99
C ILE A 868 18.19 -34.27 -11.32
N GLY A 869 18.75 -34.88 -12.38
CA GLY A 869 18.35 -36.21 -12.86
C GLY A 869 18.94 -37.36 -12.06
N SER A 870 20.02 -37.11 -11.32
CA SER A 870 20.76 -38.14 -10.57
C SER A 870 20.67 -37.92 -9.07
N SER A 871 19.56 -38.37 -8.45
CA SER A 871 19.37 -38.37 -6.98
C SER A 871 20.42 -39.20 -6.21
N ARG A 872 21.36 -39.87 -6.90
CA ARG A 872 22.35 -40.78 -6.31
C ARG A 872 23.82 -40.43 -6.54
N LYS A 873 24.17 -39.31 -7.18
CA LYS A 873 25.58 -38.89 -7.33
C LYS A 873 25.73 -37.37 -7.12
N PHE A 874 25.42 -36.91 -5.92
CA PHE A 874 25.67 -35.52 -5.53
C PHE A 874 27.16 -35.21 -5.68
N GLY A 875 27.51 -34.08 -6.31
CA GLY A 875 28.87 -33.54 -6.27
C GLY A 875 29.40 -33.51 -4.82
N ASN A 876 30.69 -33.81 -4.66
CA ASN A 876 31.31 -34.19 -3.38
C ASN A 876 31.32 -33.11 -2.28
N PHE A 877 30.75 -31.91 -2.48
CA PHE A 877 30.90 -30.79 -1.56
C PHE A 877 29.58 -30.12 -1.12
N PRO A 878 29.52 -29.56 0.11
CA PRO A 878 28.30 -28.98 0.67
C PRO A 878 28.07 -27.54 0.14
N GLY A 879 27.07 -27.35 -0.73
CA GLY A 879 26.64 -26.04 -1.26
C GLY A 879 25.19 -25.67 -0.95
N ILE A 880 24.82 -24.42 -1.25
CA ILE A 880 23.43 -23.93 -1.23
C ILE A 880 22.61 -24.70 -2.27
N TRP A 881 23.16 -24.89 -3.47
CA TRP A 881 22.49 -25.61 -4.56
C TRP A 881 22.07 -27.02 -4.13
N ARG A 882 22.94 -27.73 -3.41
CA ARG A 882 22.62 -29.04 -2.83
C ARG A 882 21.45 -28.97 -1.83
N SER A 883 21.31 -27.88 -1.08
CA SER A 883 20.18 -27.68 -0.17
C SER A 883 18.88 -27.40 -0.93
N ILE A 884 18.97 -26.71 -2.08
CA ILE A 884 17.87 -26.50 -3.03
C ILE A 884 17.46 -27.84 -3.67
N LEU A 885 18.40 -28.71 -4.04
CA LEU A 885 18.05 -30.04 -4.58
C LEU A 885 17.32 -30.91 -3.54
N LYS A 886 17.66 -30.78 -2.25
CA LYS A 886 17.00 -31.50 -1.15
C LYS A 886 15.59 -31.00 -0.80
N ILE A 887 15.00 -30.08 -1.55
CA ILE A 887 13.58 -29.70 -1.32
C ILE A 887 12.62 -30.77 -1.82
N GLN A 888 13.07 -31.67 -2.69
CA GLN A 888 12.28 -32.77 -3.25
C GLN A 888 11.60 -33.61 -2.17
N GLU A 889 12.29 -33.92 -1.06
CA GLU A 889 11.69 -34.61 0.10
C GLU A 889 10.47 -33.84 0.66
N GLY A 890 10.58 -32.52 0.80
CA GLY A 890 9.49 -31.68 1.31
C GLY A 890 8.38 -31.42 0.30
N MET A 891 8.66 -31.55 -1.01
CA MET A 891 7.64 -31.49 -2.06
C MET A 891 6.90 -32.82 -2.22
N ASN A 892 7.58 -33.94 -2.00
CA ASN A 892 6.95 -35.26 -1.95
C ASN A 892 5.92 -35.35 -0.81
N GLU A 893 6.19 -34.73 0.36
CA GLU A 893 5.17 -34.56 1.43
C GLU A 893 3.91 -33.82 0.96
N ALA A 894 4.03 -32.99 -0.09
CA ALA A 894 2.94 -32.25 -0.71
C ALA A 894 2.39 -32.95 -1.98
N ASN A 895 2.74 -34.22 -2.23
CA ASN A 895 2.39 -34.98 -3.43
C ASN A 895 2.90 -34.39 -4.76
N LEU A 896 3.97 -33.60 -4.71
CA LEU A 896 4.63 -33.02 -5.88
C LEU A 896 5.98 -33.69 -6.12
N ARG A 897 6.09 -34.46 -7.21
CA ARG A 897 7.36 -35.05 -7.63
C ARG A 897 8.08 -34.12 -8.61
N LEU A 898 9.03 -33.30 -8.12
CA LEU A 898 9.77 -32.36 -8.98
C LEU A 898 10.61 -33.07 -10.04
N ASP A 899 11.29 -34.17 -9.68
CA ASP A 899 12.14 -34.91 -10.62
C ASP A 899 11.39 -35.28 -11.89
N SER A 900 10.14 -35.79 -11.78
CA SER A 900 9.32 -36.12 -12.96
C SER A 900 8.86 -34.89 -13.76
N LEU A 901 8.70 -33.73 -13.11
CA LEU A 901 8.29 -32.49 -13.79
C LEU A 901 9.44 -31.88 -14.61
N PHE A 902 10.69 -32.11 -14.19
CA PHE A 902 11.87 -31.48 -14.80
C PHE A 902 12.80 -32.49 -15.52
N GLN A 903 12.42 -33.78 -15.62
CA GLN A 903 13.18 -34.83 -16.31
C GLN A 903 13.03 -34.84 -17.84
N TYR A 904 12.00 -34.19 -18.40
CA TYR A 904 11.77 -34.21 -19.85
C TYR A 904 12.34 -32.97 -20.56
N PRO A 905 13.03 -33.13 -21.71
CA PRO A 905 13.45 -32.01 -22.56
C PRO A 905 12.26 -31.18 -23.09
N SER A 906 11.04 -31.72 -23.01
CA SER A 906 9.79 -31.11 -23.48
C SER A 906 9.18 -30.11 -22.50
N ILE A 907 9.98 -29.39 -21.70
CA ILE A 907 9.48 -28.21 -20.98
C ILE A 907 8.94 -27.17 -21.98
N SER A 908 9.47 -27.14 -23.22
CA SER A 908 8.86 -26.40 -24.35
C SER A 908 7.38 -26.71 -24.55
N ALA A 909 6.94 -27.98 -24.43
CA ALA A 909 5.54 -28.37 -24.60
C ALA A 909 4.65 -28.01 -23.38
N MET A 910 5.23 -27.86 -22.18
CA MET A 910 4.52 -27.31 -21.01
C MET A 910 4.55 -25.76 -20.98
N LEU A 911 5.53 -25.13 -21.60
CA LEU A 911 5.63 -23.66 -21.74
C LEU A 911 4.64 -23.12 -22.76
N ASP A 912 4.33 -23.87 -23.82
CA ASP A 912 3.30 -23.53 -24.81
C ASP A 912 1.86 -23.70 -24.28
N ARG A 913 1.67 -24.56 -23.28
CA ARG A 913 0.43 -24.59 -22.50
C ARG A 913 0.50 -23.44 -21.50
N LYS A 914 -0.38 -22.45 -21.63
CA LYS A 914 -0.54 -21.28 -20.72
C LYS A 914 -0.82 -21.63 -19.23
N GLU A 915 -0.54 -22.85 -18.76
CA GLU A 915 -0.95 -23.41 -17.48
C GLU A 915 0.04 -23.15 -16.34
N CYS A 916 1.31 -22.80 -16.61
CA CYS A 916 2.31 -22.54 -15.55
C CYS A 916 3.03 -21.19 -15.73
N SER A 917 2.49 -20.13 -15.12
CA SER A 917 3.15 -18.82 -15.03
C SER A 917 3.75 -18.58 -13.64
N TRP A 918 5.07 -18.35 -13.56
CA TRP A 918 5.70 -17.78 -12.37
C TRP A 918 5.53 -16.25 -12.38
N ALA A 919 4.35 -15.78 -11.97
CA ALA A 919 4.06 -14.35 -11.93
C ALA A 919 4.25 -13.77 -10.51
N LEU A 920 5.01 -12.67 -10.43
CA LEU A 920 4.89 -11.67 -9.38
C LEU A 920 3.93 -10.62 -9.94
N ASP A 921 2.64 -10.74 -9.64
CA ASP A 921 1.67 -9.72 -10.07
C ASP A 921 1.73 -8.47 -9.14
N PRO A 922 1.17 -7.33 -9.58
CA PRO A 922 1.12 -6.10 -8.78
C PRO A 922 0.21 -6.16 -7.54
N SER A 923 -0.55 -7.24 -7.32
CA SER A 923 -1.49 -7.41 -6.21
C SER A 923 -0.96 -8.30 -5.07
N GLY A 924 0.26 -8.83 -5.20
CA GLY A 924 0.98 -9.47 -4.10
C GLY A 924 0.43 -10.85 -3.71
N GLN A 925 -0.23 -11.57 -4.63
CA GLN A 925 -0.60 -12.96 -4.39
C GLN A 925 0.52 -13.92 -4.78
N PHE A 926 1.06 -14.62 -3.78
CA PHE A 926 1.87 -15.82 -3.99
C PHE A 926 0.92 -16.98 -4.29
N SER A 927 0.54 -17.15 -5.55
CA SER A 927 -0.33 -18.26 -5.94
C SER A 927 0.51 -19.54 -6.08
N VAL A 928 0.52 -20.34 -5.01
CA VAL A 928 0.86 -21.77 -5.06
C VAL A 928 -0.31 -22.57 -5.65
N ALA A 929 -1.23 -21.97 -6.41
CA ALA A 929 -2.44 -22.66 -6.88
C ALA A 929 -2.16 -23.65 -8.01
N SER A 930 -1.09 -23.49 -8.78
CA SER A 930 -0.66 -24.49 -9.78
C SER A 930 0.20 -25.61 -9.21
N LEU A 931 0.70 -25.44 -7.97
CA LEU A 931 1.47 -26.42 -7.20
C LEU A 931 0.62 -27.01 -6.04
N ARG A 932 -0.66 -26.67 -5.92
CA ARG A 932 -1.58 -27.21 -4.91
C ARG A 932 -2.67 -28.00 -5.58
#